data_AF-A0A5C7KZT2-F1
#
_entry.id   AF-A0A5C7KZT2-F1
#
_cell.length_a   1.000
_cell.length_b   1.000
_cell.length_c   1.000
_cell.angle_alpha   90.00
_cell.angle_beta   90.00
_cell.angle_gamma   90.00
#
_symmetry.space_group_name_H-M   'P 1'
#
loop_
_entity.id
_entity.type
_entity.pdbx_description
1 polymer ?
#
loop_
_entity_poly.entity_id
_entity_poly.type
_entity_poly.pdbx_seq_one_letter_code
_entity_poly.pdbx_strand_id
1 'polypeptide(L)'
;MTPRQLVGKRASLILGLLLAACGDNGSSDVGCTGNCQSADPQRLEVANVQQIVAQAVAEAQAQNAKATIAVVDRVGNVLAVFGMSGAGTSATIDSGRATGNGLDGLSVVPSALAAIAKAITGAYLSSEGNAFSTRTASQIVQQNFNPGETGQPGGPLFGVQFSSLPCSDLNTRFPAQAGIGPQRSPLGLSADPGGFPLYKNGTVVGGVGVIADGKYSLDLDMGDRDRNLDELIAIAATAGFDAPADRRADQISVGGRTLRYSDVAVNDTSTGGHNTLTFSAASVLGGLMAVPGYNVATIIPGKLFGLAESGYAPATEAAFAGLDAFRLVDAGGAARYPPKAGTDGLLSASETTELLKQGIAVANRSRAQIRRPLNSQMRGSFVVVDTKGAILGVLRTRDAPVFGTDVAVQKARTALFFTLPQTASELHAAGSVSYIQPAGTPDTTVQFGNYADATNQFASTNVLGGRFAWSSRSVGNFARPFFPDGINGKPNGPLSKPFMEWSPFSTGLELDMVYERIVQHVLFVLGAASDVGASCAGPPGAAVPAAGFNPNTTVPAELGNGYQIFAGGVPVYRGNQLVGAVGVSGDGIDQDDMVAFLGVYNAGRALGGTIGEAPPPIRIDQLSIQGQNLRYVECPPAPFLDSSEQQPCDGK
;
A
#
# COMPACT_ATOMS: atom_id res chain seq x y z
N MET A 1 53.87 -47.52 48.00
CA MET A 1 53.41 -48.92 47.83
C MET A 1 52.08 -48.89 47.08
N THR A 2 52.09 -49.21 45.79
CA THR A 2 50.93 -49.82 45.10
C THR A 2 50.87 -51.30 45.51
N PRO A 3 49.73 -52.03 45.48
CA PRO A 3 48.87 -52.19 44.28
C PRO A 3 47.37 -52.61 44.45
N ARG A 4 46.66 -52.71 43.29
CA ARG A 4 45.53 -53.63 42.92
C ARG A 4 44.16 -53.53 43.65
N GLN A 5 42.97 -53.87 43.13
CA GLN A 5 42.36 -54.16 41.82
C GLN A 5 40.81 -54.34 42.04
N LEU A 6 40.02 -54.01 41.01
CA LEU A 6 38.71 -54.54 40.54
C LEU A 6 37.45 -54.71 41.44
N VAL A 7 36.37 -54.08 40.93
CA VAL A 7 34.99 -54.56 40.62
C VAL A 7 33.96 -54.76 41.74
N GLY A 8 32.84 -54.04 41.57
CA GLY A 8 31.53 -54.39 42.14
C GLY A 8 30.40 -53.51 41.59
N LYS A 9 29.65 -54.03 40.62
CA LYS A 9 28.41 -53.44 40.07
C LYS A 9 27.38 -53.21 41.18
N ARG A 10 26.73 -52.03 41.20
CA ARG A 10 25.38 -51.86 41.76
C ARG A 10 24.54 -50.97 40.84
N ALA A 11 23.42 -51.53 40.40
CA ALA A 11 22.37 -50.87 39.65
C ALA A 11 21.59 -49.94 40.59
N SER A 12 21.25 -48.74 40.11
CA SER A 12 20.22 -47.88 40.68
C SER A 12 19.34 -47.37 39.55
N LEU A 13 18.04 -47.67 39.67
CA LEU A 13 16.94 -47.23 38.82
C LEU A 13 16.97 -45.70 38.63
N ILE A 14 16.90 -45.24 37.38
CA ILE A 14 16.57 -43.87 37.02
C ILE A 14 15.05 -43.83 36.76
N LEU A 15 14.33 -43.12 37.63
CA LEU A 15 12.94 -42.75 37.41
C LEU A 15 12.95 -41.42 36.63
N GLY A 16 12.61 -41.47 35.34
CA GLY A 16 12.50 -40.30 34.49
C GLY A 16 11.20 -39.53 34.80
N LEU A 17 11.33 -38.30 35.28
CA LEU A 17 10.28 -37.29 35.17
C LEU A 17 10.50 -36.52 33.87
N LEU A 18 9.58 -36.72 32.91
CA LEU A 18 9.40 -35.86 31.74
C LEU A 18 8.69 -34.58 32.17
N LEU A 19 9.44 -33.49 32.29
CA LEU A 19 8.89 -32.14 32.22
C LEU A 19 8.71 -31.78 30.75
N ALA A 20 7.47 -31.87 30.28
CA ALA A 20 7.05 -31.22 29.03
C ALA A 20 7.10 -29.71 29.26
N ALA A 21 8.14 -29.06 28.75
CA ALA A 21 8.17 -27.61 28.60
C ALA A 21 7.32 -27.24 27.37
N CYS A 22 6.32 -26.38 27.58
CA CYS A 22 5.60 -25.70 26.51
C CYS A 22 6.62 -24.88 25.69
N GLY A 23 6.91 -25.34 24.47
CA GLY A 23 7.73 -24.62 23.51
C GLY A 23 6.90 -23.56 22.81
N ASP A 24 7.32 -22.32 22.99
CA ASP A 24 6.89 -21.15 22.25
C ASP A 24 7.19 -21.37 20.76
N ASN A 25 6.18 -21.68 19.94
CA ASN A 25 6.30 -21.87 18.49
C ASN A 25 6.32 -20.52 17.75
N GLY A 26 7.04 -19.53 18.28
CA GLY A 26 7.44 -18.37 17.51
C GLY A 26 8.50 -18.80 16.50
N SER A 27 8.19 -18.74 15.21
CA SER A 27 9.21 -18.92 14.16
C SER A 27 10.36 -17.93 14.42
N SER A 28 11.51 -18.48 14.82
CA SER A 28 12.74 -17.73 15.09
C SER A 28 13.28 -17.08 13.80
N ASP A 29 13.89 -15.90 13.91
CA ASP A 29 14.53 -15.17 12.80
C ASP A 29 15.33 -16.10 11.88
N VAL A 30 14.88 -16.26 10.64
CA VAL A 30 15.53 -17.10 9.63
C VAL A 30 16.65 -16.32 8.92
N GLY A 31 16.96 -15.09 9.36
CA GLY A 31 18.04 -14.26 8.83
C GLY A 31 17.70 -13.58 7.49
N CYS A 32 16.43 -13.61 7.06
CA CYS A 32 16.01 -12.97 5.82
C CYS A 32 15.97 -11.45 5.99
N THR A 33 16.75 -10.72 5.19
CA THR A 33 16.81 -9.25 5.21
C THR A 33 16.56 -8.63 3.84
N GLY A 34 15.95 -9.39 2.92
CA GLY A 34 15.57 -8.96 1.57
C GLY A 34 16.24 -9.74 0.44
N ASN A 35 16.89 -10.87 0.71
CA ASN A 35 17.61 -11.67 -0.29
C ASN A 35 17.13 -13.12 -0.39
N CYS A 36 16.31 -13.59 0.55
CA CYS A 36 15.96 -15.01 0.66
C CYS A 36 15.22 -15.51 -0.58
N GLN A 37 14.29 -14.74 -1.14
CA GLN A 37 13.58 -15.08 -2.38
C GLN A 37 14.50 -15.30 -3.59
N SER A 38 15.73 -14.80 -3.55
CA SER A 38 16.68 -14.97 -4.66
C SER A 38 17.63 -16.13 -4.46
N ALA A 39 17.87 -16.52 -3.20
CA ALA A 39 18.64 -17.72 -2.88
C ALA A 39 17.78 -18.99 -2.93
N ASP A 40 16.56 -18.91 -2.40
CA ASP A 40 15.59 -20.01 -2.32
C ASP A 40 14.17 -19.48 -2.59
N PRO A 41 13.80 -19.29 -3.87
CA PRO A 41 12.49 -18.74 -4.25
C PRO A 41 11.33 -19.55 -3.66
N GLN A 42 10.41 -18.85 -2.97
CA GLN A 42 9.22 -19.44 -2.33
C GLN A 42 7.93 -18.97 -2.99
N ARG A 43 6.94 -19.87 -3.05
CA ARG A 43 5.55 -19.57 -3.42
C ARG A 43 4.55 -20.39 -2.59
N LEU A 44 3.29 -20.00 -2.65
CA LEU A 44 2.17 -20.84 -2.21
C LEU A 44 1.84 -21.88 -3.29
N GLU A 45 1.97 -23.15 -2.94
CA GLU A 45 1.49 -24.26 -3.76
C GLU A 45 -0.01 -24.48 -3.56
N VAL A 46 -0.67 -25.22 -4.46
CA VAL A 46 -2.11 -25.56 -4.33
C VAL A 46 -2.43 -26.17 -2.97
N ALA A 47 -1.58 -27.08 -2.48
CA ALA A 47 -1.73 -27.69 -1.16
C ALA A 47 -1.65 -26.67 -0.01
N ASN A 48 -0.81 -25.64 -0.15
CA ASN A 48 -0.72 -24.56 0.83
C ASN A 48 -2.01 -23.73 0.85
N VAL A 49 -2.53 -23.37 -0.32
CA VAL A 49 -3.79 -22.61 -0.44
C VAL A 49 -4.97 -23.41 0.12
N GLN A 50 -5.03 -24.71 -0.18
CA GLN A 50 -6.02 -25.63 0.38
C GLN A 50 -5.97 -25.70 1.92
N GLN A 51 -4.76 -25.75 2.49
CA GLN A 51 -4.55 -25.76 3.93
C GLN A 51 -5.03 -24.45 4.58
N ILE A 52 -4.64 -23.30 4.04
CA ILE A 52 -5.03 -21.97 4.53
C ILE A 52 -6.56 -21.82 4.56
N VAL A 53 -7.22 -22.19 3.46
CA VAL A 53 -8.70 -22.15 3.39
C VAL A 53 -9.33 -23.11 4.40
N ALA A 54 -8.82 -24.33 4.54
CA ALA A 54 -9.36 -25.31 5.48
C ALA A 54 -9.22 -24.86 6.94
N GLN A 55 -8.08 -24.26 7.30
CA GLN A 55 -7.82 -23.67 8.63
C GLN A 55 -8.82 -22.54 8.94
N ALA A 56 -9.05 -21.63 7.98
CA ALA A 56 -10.01 -20.56 8.16
C ALA A 56 -11.45 -21.09 8.34
N VAL A 57 -11.86 -22.06 7.52
CA VAL A 57 -13.19 -22.68 7.62
C VAL A 57 -13.37 -23.41 8.95
N ALA A 58 -12.34 -24.12 9.42
CA ALA A 58 -12.33 -24.80 10.71
C ALA A 58 -12.53 -23.82 11.87
N GLU A 59 -11.79 -22.71 11.87
CA GLU A 59 -11.91 -21.69 12.91
C GLU A 59 -13.27 -20.99 12.85
N ALA A 60 -13.74 -20.63 11.65
CA ALA A 60 -15.06 -20.03 11.48
C ALA A 60 -16.16 -20.95 12.03
N GLN A 61 -16.10 -22.26 11.75
CA GLN A 61 -17.04 -23.22 12.31
C GLN A 61 -16.95 -23.30 13.84
N ALA A 62 -15.74 -23.30 14.40
CA ALA A 62 -15.52 -23.35 15.84
C ALA A 62 -16.03 -22.08 16.55
N GLN A 63 -15.94 -20.91 15.89
CA GLN A 63 -16.53 -19.64 16.33
C GLN A 63 -18.05 -19.55 16.09
N ASN A 64 -18.69 -20.61 15.57
CA ASN A 64 -20.09 -20.61 15.16
C ASN A 64 -20.42 -19.48 14.15
N ALA A 65 -19.49 -19.22 13.24
CA ALA A 65 -19.53 -18.19 12.23
C ALA A 65 -19.51 -18.76 10.80
N LYS A 66 -19.76 -17.89 9.83
CA LYS A 66 -19.62 -18.15 8.39
C LYS A 66 -18.81 -17.01 7.77
N ALA A 67 -17.90 -17.34 6.87
CA ALA A 67 -16.97 -16.37 6.33
C ALA A 67 -16.79 -16.51 4.81
N THR A 68 -16.39 -15.41 4.19
CA THR A 68 -15.74 -15.38 2.88
C THR A 68 -14.24 -15.22 3.09
N ILE A 69 -13.45 -16.09 2.49
CA ILE A 69 -11.99 -16.15 2.64
C ILE A 69 -11.34 -15.95 1.28
N ALA A 70 -10.34 -15.07 1.20
CA ALA A 70 -9.50 -14.88 0.02
C ALA A 70 -8.03 -15.16 0.35
N VAL A 71 -7.33 -15.84 -0.56
CA VAL A 71 -5.88 -16.07 -0.48
C VAL A 71 -5.23 -15.50 -1.73
N VAL A 72 -4.18 -14.72 -1.57
CA VAL A 72 -3.41 -14.11 -2.68
C VAL A 72 -1.94 -14.48 -2.60
N ASP A 73 -1.24 -14.48 -3.73
CA ASP A 73 0.23 -14.57 -3.73
C ASP A 73 0.91 -13.21 -3.48
N ARG A 74 2.25 -13.23 -3.46
CA ARG A 74 3.09 -12.05 -3.19
C ARG A 74 2.82 -10.86 -4.10
N VAL A 75 2.35 -11.09 -5.33
CA VAL A 75 2.09 -10.06 -6.35
C VAL A 75 0.60 -9.88 -6.64
N GLY A 76 -0.26 -10.39 -5.76
CA GLY A 76 -1.69 -10.12 -5.73
C GLY A 76 -2.53 -11.02 -6.64
N ASN A 77 -1.99 -12.10 -7.19
CA ASN A 77 -2.83 -13.09 -7.87
C ASN A 77 -3.77 -13.71 -6.86
N VAL A 78 -5.09 -13.67 -7.11
CA VAL A 78 -6.09 -14.29 -6.24
C VAL A 78 -6.10 -15.80 -6.47
N LEU A 79 -5.50 -16.53 -5.54
CA LEU A 79 -5.25 -17.96 -5.65
C LEU A 79 -6.48 -18.80 -5.34
N ALA A 80 -7.32 -18.32 -4.43
CA ALA A 80 -8.63 -18.88 -4.14
C ALA A 80 -9.53 -17.84 -3.47
N VAL A 81 -10.83 -17.93 -3.72
CA VAL A 81 -11.87 -17.29 -2.92
C VAL A 81 -12.85 -18.38 -2.52
N PHE A 82 -13.13 -18.50 -1.23
CA PHE A 82 -14.02 -19.52 -0.68
C PHE A 82 -15.11 -18.86 0.15
N GLY A 83 -16.38 -19.15 -0.17
CA GLY A 83 -17.52 -18.70 0.61
C GLY A 83 -18.14 -19.88 1.36
N MET A 84 -18.23 -19.79 2.68
CA MET A 84 -18.99 -20.76 3.47
C MET A 84 -20.49 -20.65 3.14
N SER A 85 -21.19 -21.77 3.15
CA SER A 85 -22.64 -21.79 2.91
C SER A 85 -23.35 -20.95 3.97
N GLY A 86 -24.11 -19.95 3.51
CA GLY A 86 -24.82 -19.00 4.37
C GLY A 86 -23.99 -17.82 4.88
N ALA A 87 -22.74 -17.65 4.43
CA ALA A 87 -21.99 -16.42 4.68
C ALA A 87 -22.68 -15.20 4.03
N GLY A 88 -22.53 -14.03 4.65
CA GLY A 88 -22.98 -12.77 4.07
C GLY A 88 -22.33 -12.54 2.70
N THR A 89 -23.11 -12.05 1.74
CA THR A 89 -22.65 -11.85 0.35
C THR A 89 -22.17 -10.44 0.07
N SER A 90 -22.50 -9.48 0.94
CA SER A 90 -22.01 -8.12 0.91
C SER A 90 -21.42 -7.68 2.24
N ALA A 91 -20.57 -6.66 2.17
CA ALA A 91 -20.05 -5.90 3.28
C ALA A 91 -20.47 -4.44 3.14
N THR A 92 -20.59 -3.76 4.28
CA THR A 92 -20.83 -2.31 4.33
C THR A 92 -19.53 -1.60 4.68
N ILE A 93 -19.14 -0.61 3.86
CA ILE A 93 -18.04 0.28 4.21
C ILE A 93 -18.50 1.17 5.37
N ASP A 94 -17.79 1.11 6.50
CA ASP A 94 -18.21 1.75 7.74
C ASP A 94 -16.99 2.37 8.45
N SER A 95 -16.86 3.69 8.39
CA SER A 95 -15.82 4.38 9.16
C SER A 95 -16.13 4.56 10.64
N GLY A 96 -17.29 4.10 11.12
CA GLY A 96 -17.82 4.46 12.43
C GLY A 96 -18.25 5.93 12.54
N ARG A 97 -18.31 6.65 11.41
CA ARG A 97 -18.68 8.08 11.34
C ARG A 97 -19.81 8.28 10.33
N ALA A 98 -20.75 9.16 10.65
CA ALA A 98 -21.84 9.54 9.76
C ALA A 98 -21.41 10.69 8.83
N THR A 99 -20.44 10.43 7.95
CA THR A 99 -19.87 11.44 7.03
C THR A 99 -20.85 11.89 5.94
N GLY A 100 -21.76 11.00 5.52
CA GLY A 100 -22.80 11.29 4.51
C GLY A 100 -22.28 11.41 3.07
N ASN A 101 -21.02 11.05 2.82
CA ASN A 101 -20.35 11.21 1.53
C ASN A 101 -19.21 10.19 1.36
N GLY A 102 -18.54 10.21 0.20
CA GLY A 102 -17.46 9.28 -0.09
C GLY A 102 -17.96 7.83 -0.17
N LEU A 103 -17.13 6.90 0.30
CA LEU A 103 -17.44 5.46 0.30
C LEU A 103 -18.20 5.02 1.56
N ASP A 104 -18.27 5.85 2.60
CA ASP A 104 -18.94 5.52 3.86
C ASP A 104 -20.43 5.21 3.65
N GLY A 105 -20.88 4.10 4.23
CA GLY A 105 -22.25 3.62 4.12
C GLY A 105 -22.55 2.84 2.83
N LEU A 106 -21.58 2.66 1.93
CA LEU A 106 -21.76 1.83 0.74
C LEU A 106 -21.94 0.35 1.13
N SER A 107 -23.17 -0.15 1.06
CA SER A 107 -23.58 -1.48 1.56
C SER A 107 -23.65 -2.59 0.50
N VAL A 108 -23.30 -2.26 -0.75
CA VAL A 108 -23.37 -3.17 -1.90
C VAL A 108 -22.04 -3.83 -2.25
N VAL A 109 -20.99 -3.63 -1.46
CA VAL A 109 -19.66 -4.18 -1.73
C VAL A 109 -19.69 -5.69 -1.56
N PRO A 110 -19.38 -6.52 -2.58
CA PRO A 110 -19.34 -7.97 -2.40
C PRO A 110 -18.31 -8.38 -1.34
N SER A 111 -18.66 -9.30 -0.44
CA SER A 111 -17.75 -9.77 0.62
C SER A 111 -16.45 -10.36 0.06
N ALA A 112 -16.50 -10.93 -1.14
CA ALA A 112 -15.33 -11.40 -1.86
C ALA A 112 -14.33 -10.27 -2.20
N LEU A 113 -14.81 -9.08 -2.59
CA LEU A 113 -13.92 -7.95 -2.89
C LEU A 113 -13.26 -7.41 -1.63
N ALA A 114 -14.03 -7.30 -0.55
CA ALA A 114 -13.52 -6.90 0.76
C ALA A 114 -12.45 -7.89 1.28
N ALA A 115 -12.70 -9.20 1.20
CA ALA A 115 -11.73 -10.23 1.58
C ALA A 115 -10.46 -10.18 0.70
N ILE A 116 -10.59 -9.97 -0.61
CA ILE A 116 -9.43 -9.82 -1.51
C ILE A 116 -8.61 -8.58 -1.15
N ALA A 117 -9.24 -7.43 -0.89
CA ALA A 117 -8.54 -6.20 -0.51
C ALA A 117 -7.77 -6.37 0.81
N LYS A 118 -8.35 -7.06 1.80
CA LYS A 118 -7.66 -7.44 3.05
C LYS A 118 -6.44 -8.34 2.80
N ALA A 119 -6.59 -9.37 1.97
CA ALA A 119 -5.51 -10.30 1.63
C ALA A 119 -4.35 -9.59 0.90
N ILE A 120 -4.67 -8.74 -0.09
CA ILE A 120 -3.69 -7.92 -0.81
C ILE A 120 -2.96 -6.99 0.14
N THR A 121 -3.66 -6.38 1.09
CA THR A 121 -3.04 -5.47 2.06
C THR A 121 -1.92 -6.13 2.85
N GLY A 122 -2.17 -7.32 3.40
CA GLY A 122 -1.13 -8.11 4.08
C GLY A 122 0.04 -8.43 3.16
N ALA A 123 -0.24 -8.92 1.94
CA ALA A 123 0.78 -9.29 0.97
C ALA A 123 1.63 -8.10 0.50
N TYR A 124 1.01 -6.93 0.28
CA TYR A 124 1.64 -5.80 -0.38
C TYR A 124 2.43 -4.90 0.55
N LEU A 125 1.95 -4.69 1.79
CA LEU A 125 2.62 -3.87 2.79
C LEU A 125 3.84 -4.55 3.41
N SER A 126 3.91 -5.87 3.33
CA SER A 126 4.97 -6.66 3.96
C SER A 126 6.18 -6.89 3.04
N SER A 127 7.30 -7.23 3.66
CA SER A 127 8.59 -7.55 3.03
C SER A 127 9.37 -8.57 3.87
N GLU A 128 10.55 -9.00 3.45
CA GLU A 128 11.41 -9.81 4.34
C GLU A 128 11.84 -9.03 5.59
N GLY A 129 11.75 -7.69 5.58
CA GLY A 129 12.11 -6.83 6.71
C GLY A 129 10.97 -6.52 7.68
N ASN A 130 9.70 -6.72 7.30
CA ASN A 130 8.54 -6.34 8.09
C ASN A 130 7.28 -7.12 7.72
N ALA A 131 6.42 -7.34 8.71
CA ALA A 131 5.10 -7.93 8.54
C ALA A 131 4.03 -6.97 9.05
N PHE A 132 3.22 -6.46 8.12
CA PHE A 132 2.12 -5.54 8.40
C PHE A 132 0.79 -6.18 8.00
N SER A 133 -0.20 -6.01 8.88
CA SER A 133 -1.57 -6.50 8.70
C SER A 133 -2.49 -5.34 8.33
N THR A 134 -3.78 -5.64 8.16
CA THR A 134 -4.79 -4.58 8.03
C THR A 134 -4.98 -3.75 9.30
N ARG A 135 -4.63 -4.25 10.50
CA ARG A 135 -4.58 -3.40 11.72
C ARG A 135 -3.45 -2.38 11.66
N THR A 136 -2.30 -2.77 11.12
CA THR A 136 -1.22 -1.82 10.88
C THR A 136 -1.68 -0.75 9.90
N ALA A 137 -2.33 -1.15 8.80
CA ALA A 137 -2.91 -0.23 7.84
C ALA A 137 -3.96 0.69 8.49
N SER A 138 -4.84 0.17 9.35
CA SER A 138 -5.82 0.97 10.11
C SER A 138 -5.18 2.10 10.88
N GLN A 139 -4.12 1.80 11.64
CA GLN A 139 -3.46 2.79 12.50
C GLN A 139 -2.82 3.92 11.69
N ILE A 140 -2.20 3.61 10.54
CA ILE A 140 -1.35 4.55 9.80
C ILE A 140 -2.11 5.44 8.81
N VAL A 141 -3.44 5.28 8.68
CA VAL A 141 -4.26 6.05 7.73
C VAL A 141 -5.17 7.08 8.38
N GLN A 142 -5.16 7.17 9.71
CA GLN A 142 -6.11 7.96 10.47
C GLN A 142 -5.69 9.41 10.69
N GLN A 143 -6.64 10.23 11.16
CA GLN A 143 -6.48 11.67 11.39
C GLN A 143 -5.39 12.02 12.40
N ASN A 144 -5.06 11.09 13.30
CA ASN A 144 -3.98 11.19 14.27
C ASN A 144 -3.26 9.84 14.33
N PHE A 145 -1.97 9.87 14.65
CA PHE A 145 -1.12 8.70 14.89
C PHE A 145 -0.74 8.69 16.38
N ASN A 146 -1.50 8.06 17.29
CA ASN A 146 -2.60 7.11 17.12
C ASN A 146 -4.01 7.73 17.07
N PRO A 147 -5.02 6.99 16.57
CA PRO A 147 -6.44 7.28 16.77
C PRO A 147 -6.79 7.55 18.23
N GLY A 148 -7.70 8.50 18.47
CA GLY A 148 -8.11 8.93 19.82
C GLY A 148 -7.13 9.88 20.52
N GLU A 149 -5.87 9.97 20.07
CA GLU A 149 -4.92 10.95 20.59
C GLU A 149 -5.21 12.36 20.03
N THR A 150 -4.77 13.39 20.77
CA THR A 150 -4.84 14.79 20.34
C THR A 150 -3.43 15.40 20.31
N GLY A 151 -3.22 16.39 19.45
CA GLY A 151 -1.91 17.05 19.37
C GLY A 151 -0.83 16.23 18.63
N GLN A 152 -1.24 15.25 17.83
CA GLN A 152 -0.34 14.35 17.09
C GLN A 152 -0.60 14.44 15.59
N PRO A 153 0.42 14.38 14.73
CA PRO A 153 0.21 14.37 13.29
C PRO A 153 -0.68 13.20 12.87
N GLY A 154 -1.30 13.31 11.69
CA GLY A 154 -2.00 12.20 11.07
C GLY A 154 -1.10 10.99 10.81
N GLY A 155 -1.73 9.85 10.57
CA GLY A 155 -1.05 8.62 10.16
C GLY A 155 -0.05 8.85 9.02
N PRO A 156 1.12 8.19 9.04
CA PRO A 156 2.18 8.45 8.07
C PRO A 156 1.78 8.09 6.63
N LEU A 157 0.89 7.12 6.44
CA LEU A 157 0.39 6.72 5.12
C LEU A 157 -1.10 7.07 4.92
N PHE A 158 -1.54 8.17 5.52
CA PHE A 158 -2.87 8.75 5.30
C PHE A 158 -3.23 8.80 3.80
N GLY A 159 -4.32 8.13 3.42
CA GLY A 159 -4.79 8.06 2.04
C GLY A 159 -4.30 6.85 1.24
N VAL A 160 -3.40 6.01 1.77
CA VAL A 160 -2.84 4.86 1.03
C VAL A 160 -3.87 3.82 0.59
N GLN A 161 -5.07 3.85 1.19
CA GLN A 161 -6.20 3.03 0.75
C GLN A 161 -6.50 3.24 -0.74
N PHE A 162 -6.32 4.46 -1.25
CA PHE A 162 -6.61 4.80 -2.66
C PHE A 162 -5.41 4.58 -3.58
N SER A 163 -4.70 3.48 -3.37
CA SER A 163 -3.60 2.99 -4.20
C SER A 163 -3.87 1.56 -4.65
N SER A 164 -3.05 1.04 -5.57
CA SER A 164 -3.24 -0.31 -6.13
C SER A 164 -4.62 -0.50 -6.78
N LEU A 165 -5.23 0.60 -7.27
CA LEU A 165 -6.65 0.65 -7.64
C LEU A 165 -7.00 -0.22 -8.85
N PRO A 166 -8.29 -0.57 -9.03
CA PRO A 166 -8.75 -1.37 -10.18
C PRO A 166 -8.45 -0.74 -11.55
N CYS A 167 -8.45 0.59 -11.59
CA CYS A 167 -8.23 1.41 -12.77
C CYS A 167 -6.75 1.82 -12.97
N SER A 168 -5.82 1.42 -12.09
CA SER A 168 -4.40 1.77 -12.24
C SER A 168 -3.88 1.39 -13.63
N ASP A 169 -3.08 2.28 -14.24
CA ASP A 169 -2.39 2.07 -15.51
C ASP A 169 -1.02 1.39 -15.35
N LEU A 170 -0.63 1.07 -14.11
CA LEU A 170 0.55 0.27 -13.77
C LEU A 170 0.21 -1.17 -13.39
N ASN A 171 -0.87 -1.40 -12.64
CA ASN A 171 -1.21 -2.74 -12.20
C ASN A 171 -1.70 -3.61 -13.36
N THR A 172 -1.63 -4.93 -13.20
CA THR A 172 -2.09 -5.90 -14.19
C THR A 172 -3.49 -6.40 -13.84
N ARG A 173 -4.12 -7.06 -14.81
CA ARG A 173 -5.45 -7.67 -14.68
C ARG A 173 -5.31 -9.18 -14.70
N PHE A 174 -6.23 -9.86 -14.03
CA PHE A 174 -6.28 -11.31 -13.96
C PHE A 174 -6.53 -11.94 -15.34
N PRO A 175 -5.59 -12.74 -15.89
CA PRO A 175 -5.73 -13.38 -17.21
C PRO A 175 -6.39 -14.77 -17.13
N ALA A 176 -7.39 -14.97 -16.26
CA ALA A 176 -8.00 -16.27 -15.93
C ALA A 176 -7.12 -17.29 -15.18
N GLN A 177 -5.82 -17.01 -15.02
CA GLN A 177 -4.84 -17.77 -14.23
C GLN A 177 -3.86 -16.83 -13.55
N ALA A 178 -2.97 -17.32 -12.68
CA ALA A 178 -1.95 -16.48 -12.05
C ALA A 178 -1.02 -15.89 -13.13
N GLY A 179 -0.93 -14.56 -13.14
CA GLY A 179 -0.13 -13.79 -14.10
C GLY A 179 1.02 -13.03 -13.44
N ILE A 180 1.72 -12.24 -14.26
CA ILE A 180 2.69 -11.25 -13.79
C ILE A 180 1.97 -10.15 -13.00
N GLY A 181 2.58 -9.62 -11.95
CA GLY A 181 2.04 -8.53 -11.16
C GLY A 181 2.73 -7.17 -11.40
N PRO A 182 2.47 -6.18 -10.52
CA PRO A 182 1.49 -6.26 -9.43
C PRO A 182 0.06 -6.34 -9.95
N GLN A 183 -0.78 -7.21 -9.38
CA GLN A 183 -2.21 -7.24 -9.69
C GLN A 183 -2.95 -6.08 -9.02
N ARG A 184 -4.04 -5.64 -9.64
CA ARG A 184 -4.95 -4.65 -9.03
C ARG A 184 -5.64 -5.18 -7.78
N SER A 185 -5.93 -4.29 -6.83
CA SER A 185 -6.84 -4.55 -5.70
C SER A 185 -8.24 -4.01 -6.02
N PRO A 186 -9.33 -4.70 -5.63
CA PRO A 186 -10.70 -4.29 -5.98
C PRO A 186 -11.15 -2.99 -5.31
N LEU A 187 -10.64 -2.68 -4.14
CA LEU A 187 -11.04 -1.52 -3.33
C LEU A 187 -9.83 -0.66 -2.92
N GLY A 188 -8.65 -0.97 -3.46
CA GLY A 188 -7.37 -0.47 -2.96
C GLY A 188 -6.92 -1.20 -1.69
N LEU A 189 -6.19 -0.53 -0.79
CA LEU A 189 -5.73 -1.16 0.46
C LEU A 189 -6.77 -1.02 1.58
N SER A 190 -6.79 -2.00 2.48
CA SER A 190 -7.81 -2.16 3.53
C SER A 190 -7.28 -1.75 4.90
N ALA A 191 -8.08 -0.96 5.62
CA ALA A 191 -7.91 -0.68 7.04
C ALA A 191 -8.69 -1.66 7.94
N ASP A 192 -9.47 -2.57 7.35
CA ASP A 192 -10.42 -3.39 8.09
C ASP A 192 -9.74 -4.65 8.65
N PRO A 193 -9.83 -4.96 9.96
CA PRO A 193 -9.19 -6.13 10.57
C PRO A 193 -9.50 -7.44 9.84
N GLY A 194 -8.55 -8.39 9.85
CA GLY A 194 -8.72 -9.70 9.19
C GLY A 194 -7.93 -9.91 7.91
N GLY A 195 -6.94 -9.07 7.61
CA GLY A 195 -5.94 -9.31 6.56
C GLY A 195 -4.53 -9.49 7.11
N PHE A 196 -3.88 -10.61 6.81
CA PHE A 196 -2.53 -10.94 7.29
C PHE A 196 -1.59 -11.38 6.17
N PRO A 197 -0.28 -11.05 6.27
CA PRO A 197 0.72 -11.61 5.38
C PRO A 197 0.98 -13.09 5.68
N LEU A 198 1.32 -13.83 4.64
CA LEU A 198 1.71 -15.24 4.71
C LEU A 198 3.19 -15.38 4.38
N TYR A 199 3.92 -16.13 5.21
CA TYR A 199 5.37 -16.32 5.11
C TYR A 199 5.75 -17.79 4.94
N LYS A 200 6.84 -18.04 4.21
CA LYS A 200 7.54 -19.34 4.19
C LYS A 200 9.02 -19.06 4.33
N ASN A 201 9.71 -19.78 5.22
CA ASN A 201 11.15 -19.64 5.42
C ASN A 201 11.61 -18.16 5.58
N GLY A 202 10.86 -17.35 6.32
CA GLY A 202 11.19 -15.94 6.57
C GLY A 202 10.92 -14.97 5.41
N THR A 203 10.31 -15.41 4.31
CA THR A 203 9.91 -14.52 3.21
C THR A 203 8.40 -14.50 2.97
N VAL A 204 7.89 -13.32 2.58
CA VAL A 204 6.48 -13.12 2.23
C VAL A 204 6.18 -13.88 0.94
N VAL A 205 5.16 -14.74 0.97
CA VAL A 205 4.69 -15.51 -0.19
C VAL A 205 3.26 -15.17 -0.62
N GLY A 206 2.54 -14.38 0.19
CA GLY A 206 1.17 -14.01 -0.08
C GLY A 206 0.48 -13.32 1.08
N GLY A 207 -0.85 -13.37 1.07
CA GLY A 207 -1.70 -12.86 2.13
C GLY A 207 -3.04 -13.59 2.18
N VAL A 208 -3.67 -13.56 3.35
CA VAL A 208 -5.04 -14.06 3.59
C VAL A 208 -5.92 -12.91 4.05
N GLY A 209 -7.17 -12.91 3.63
CA GLY A 209 -8.17 -11.91 4.01
C GLY A 209 -9.52 -12.57 4.27
N VAL A 210 -10.21 -12.11 5.30
CA VAL A 210 -11.48 -12.70 5.76
C VAL A 210 -12.55 -11.62 5.93
N ILE A 211 -13.79 -11.96 5.54
CA ILE A 211 -15.01 -11.23 5.87
C ILE A 211 -16.02 -12.20 6.47
N ALA A 212 -16.37 -12.00 7.73
CA ALA A 212 -17.35 -12.79 8.48
C ALA A 212 -18.42 -11.91 9.16
N ASP A 213 -18.08 -10.68 9.52
CA ASP A 213 -19.00 -9.74 10.19
C ASP A 213 -19.83 -8.85 9.23
N GLY A 214 -19.50 -8.85 7.93
CA GLY A 214 -20.19 -8.05 6.93
C GLY A 214 -19.83 -6.56 6.95
N LYS A 215 -18.70 -6.19 7.53
CA LYS A 215 -18.17 -4.83 7.53
C LYS A 215 -16.88 -4.74 6.72
N TYR A 216 -16.63 -3.54 6.19
CA TYR A 216 -15.34 -3.11 5.65
C TYR A 216 -15.00 -1.80 6.35
N SER A 217 -14.42 -1.92 7.54
CA SER A 217 -14.29 -0.86 8.52
C SER A 217 -12.84 -0.46 8.81
N LEU A 218 -12.61 0.15 9.96
CA LEU A 218 -11.30 0.40 10.53
C LEU A 218 -11.39 0.33 12.06
N ASP A 219 -10.24 0.17 12.68
CA ASP A 219 -10.07 0.21 14.14
C ASP A 219 -9.85 1.66 14.60
N LEU A 220 -10.82 2.23 15.32
CA LEU A 220 -10.79 3.60 15.83
C LEU A 220 -10.19 3.73 17.23
N ASP A 221 -9.97 2.62 17.95
CA ASP A 221 -9.52 2.63 19.34
C ASP A 221 -8.26 1.76 19.53
N MET A 222 -7.10 2.41 19.46
CA MET A 222 -5.82 1.72 19.71
C MET A 222 -5.56 1.41 21.19
N GLY A 223 -6.44 1.87 22.09
CA GLY A 223 -6.31 1.69 23.54
C GLY A 223 -6.78 0.33 24.03
N ASP A 224 -7.56 -0.39 23.22
CA ASP A 224 -8.11 -1.70 23.59
C ASP A 224 -7.48 -2.87 22.82
N ARG A 225 -8.04 -4.05 23.04
CA ARG A 225 -7.75 -5.32 22.38
C ARG A 225 -9.08 -6.00 22.15
N ASP A 226 -9.64 -5.83 20.96
CA ASP A 226 -10.93 -6.43 20.65
C ASP A 226 -10.79 -7.91 20.23
N ARG A 227 -11.93 -8.59 20.06
CA ARG A 227 -11.99 -9.96 19.52
C ARG A 227 -12.73 -10.00 18.19
N ASN A 228 -12.25 -9.22 17.22
CA ASN A 228 -12.82 -9.18 15.88
C ASN A 228 -12.86 -10.57 15.21
N LEU A 229 -14.02 -10.93 14.66
CA LEU A 229 -14.28 -12.27 14.12
C LEU A 229 -13.49 -12.54 12.84
N ASP A 230 -13.37 -11.55 11.96
CA ASP A 230 -12.57 -11.65 10.74
C ASP A 230 -11.11 -11.89 11.09
N GLU A 231 -10.62 -11.19 12.11
CA GLU A 231 -9.24 -11.32 12.61
C GLU A 231 -8.95 -12.68 13.23
N LEU A 232 -9.84 -13.21 14.09
CA LEU A 232 -9.69 -14.54 14.69
C LEU A 232 -9.56 -15.63 13.62
N ILE A 233 -10.45 -15.59 12.61
CA ILE A 233 -10.46 -16.56 11.52
C ILE A 233 -9.21 -16.40 10.64
N ALA A 234 -8.80 -15.16 10.35
CA ALA A 234 -7.62 -14.89 9.54
C ALA A 234 -6.31 -15.31 10.23
N ILE A 235 -6.16 -15.08 11.55
CA ILE A 235 -5.01 -15.56 12.33
C ILE A 235 -4.93 -17.08 12.34
N ALA A 236 -6.06 -17.80 12.50
CA ALA A 236 -6.03 -19.26 12.41
C ALA A 236 -5.57 -19.75 11.03
N ALA A 237 -5.92 -19.00 9.97
CA ALA A 237 -5.52 -19.30 8.60
C ALA A 237 -4.02 -19.09 8.33
N THR A 238 -3.29 -18.36 9.19
CA THR A 238 -1.84 -18.19 9.02
C THR A 238 -1.02 -19.34 9.57
N ALA A 239 -1.62 -20.30 10.28
CA ALA A 239 -0.88 -21.34 10.97
C ALA A 239 0.03 -22.17 10.03
N GLY A 240 1.34 -22.13 10.27
CA GLY A 240 2.37 -22.74 9.41
C GLY A 240 2.86 -21.84 8.27
N PHE A 241 2.30 -20.64 8.18
CA PHE A 241 2.67 -19.54 7.29
C PHE A 241 2.83 -18.23 8.07
N ASP A 242 3.11 -18.33 9.37
CA ASP A 242 3.11 -17.19 10.28
C ASP A 242 4.25 -16.22 9.98
N ALA A 243 3.95 -14.93 10.08
CA ALA A 243 4.98 -13.90 10.06
C ALA A 243 6.00 -14.13 11.19
N PRO A 244 7.33 -14.06 10.89
CA PRO A 244 8.37 -14.12 11.92
C PRO A 244 8.10 -13.10 13.02
N ALA A 245 8.16 -13.53 14.28
CA ALA A 245 7.73 -12.71 15.40
C ALA A 245 8.52 -11.40 15.51
N ASP A 246 9.82 -11.43 15.20
CA ASP A 246 10.72 -10.29 15.23
C ASP A 246 10.50 -9.28 14.10
N ARG A 247 9.65 -9.59 13.11
CA ARG A 247 9.32 -8.72 11.97
C ARG A 247 7.91 -8.15 12.03
N ARG A 248 7.08 -8.61 12.95
CA ARG A 248 5.70 -8.11 13.10
C ARG A 248 5.68 -6.63 13.46
N ALA A 249 4.61 -5.96 13.07
CA ALA A 249 4.42 -4.53 13.28
C ALA A 249 4.60 -4.12 14.75
N ASP A 250 4.19 -4.98 15.70
CA ASP A 250 4.33 -4.75 17.14
C ASP A 250 5.78 -4.78 17.66
N GLN A 251 6.75 -5.10 16.79
CA GLN A 251 8.18 -4.99 17.06
C GLN A 251 8.83 -3.79 16.36
N ILE A 252 8.07 -3.00 15.60
CA ILE A 252 8.53 -1.86 14.81
C ILE A 252 7.93 -0.58 15.40
N SER A 253 8.76 0.44 15.58
CA SER A 253 8.34 1.74 16.05
C SER A 253 8.51 2.83 14.99
N VAL A 254 7.54 3.74 14.95
CA VAL A 254 7.50 4.91 14.07
C VAL A 254 7.15 6.12 14.93
N GLY A 255 7.96 7.19 14.88
CA GLY A 255 7.71 8.40 15.68
C GLY A 255 7.60 8.13 17.19
N GLY A 256 8.32 7.13 17.70
CA GLY A 256 8.28 6.72 19.11
C GLY A 256 7.08 5.85 19.51
N ARG A 257 6.21 5.45 18.57
CA ARG A 257 5.05 4.58 18.79
C ARG A 257 5.23 3.23 18.14
N THR A 258 4.79 2.18 18.80
CA THR A 258 4.76 0.83 18.22
C THR A 258 3.55 0.68 17.29
N LEU A 259 3.73 -0.05 16.19
CA LEU A 259 2.63 -0.35 15.27
C LEU A 259 1.79 -1.54 15.76
N ARG A 260 0.49 -1.57 15.46
CA ARG A 260 -0.38 -2.69 15.79
C ARG A 260 -0.32 -3.75 14.71
N TYR A 261 -0.01 -4.99 15.08
CA TYR A 261 -0.05 -6.14 14.17
C TYR A 261 -1.36 -6.90 14.27
N SER A 262 -1.84 -7.17 15.48
CA SER A 262 -3.11 -7.86 15.71
C SER A 262 -3.62 -7.60 17.12
N ASP A 263 -4.92 -7.71 17.32
CA ASP A 263 -5.55 -7.65 18.65
C ASP A 263 -5.66 -9.03 19.28
N VAL A 264 -5.83 -10.04 18.44
CA VAL A 264 -5.95 -11.44 18.82
C VAL A 264 -4.65 -12.20 18.56
N ALA A 265 -4.43 -13.26 19.32
CA ALA A 265 -3.33 -14.19 19.11
C ALA A 265 -3.84 -15.58 18.77
N VAL A 266 -2.93 -16.48 18.38
CA VAL A 266 -3.29 -17.86 18.02
C VAL A 266 -4.00 -18.59 19.17
N ASN A 267 -3.64 -18.29 20.42
CA ASN A 267 -4.30 -18.85 21.61
C ASN A 267 -5.71 -18.29 21.85
N ASP A 268 -6.10 -17.19 21.21
CA ASP A 268 -7.47 -16.69 21.24
C ASP A 268 -8.39 -17.43 20.27
N THR A 269 -7.82 -18.15 19.29
CA THR A 269 -8.60 -18.96 18.34
C THR A 269 -9.18 -20.20 19.02
N SER A 270 -10.39 -20.59 18.62
CA SER A 270 -11.07 -21.77 19.18
C SER A 270 -10.41 -23.09 18.77
N THR A 271 -9.71 -23.09 17.64
CA THR A 271 -8.91 -24.22 17.15
C THR A 271 -7.50 -24.27 17.73
N GLY A 272 -7.06 -23.24 18.47
CA GLY A 272 -5.70 -23.13 19.00
C GLY A 272 -4.61 -23.06 17.91
N GLY A 273 -4.96 -22.56 16.72
CA GLY A 273 -4.07 -22.54 15.55
C GLY A 273 -3.80 -23.89 14.91
N HIS A 274 -4.56 -24.93 15.28
CA HIS A 274 -4.41 -26.25 14.69
C HIS A 274 -5.40 -26.45 13.55
N ASN A 275 -4.91 -26.94 12.41
CA ASN A 275 -5.82 -27.33 11.32
C ASN A 275 -6.59 -28.59 11.73
N THR A 276 -7.91 -28.46 11.90
CA THR A 276 -8.80 -29.59 12.23
C THR A 276 -9.51 -30.16 11.01
N LEU A 277 -9.37 -29.56 9.82
CA LEU A 277 -10.07 -29.97 8.60
C LEU A 277 -9.11 -30.22 7.42
N THR A 278 -9.45 -31.20 6.58
CA THR A 278 -8.91 -31.26 5.23
C THR A 278 -9.68 -30.31 4.32
N PHE A 279 -9.09 -29.90 3.19
CA PHE A 279 -9.82 -29.06 2.23
C PHE A 279 -11.10 -29.73 1.69
N SER A 280 -11.09 -31.05 1.52
CA SER A 280 -12.30 -31.78 1.11
C SER A 280 -13.41 -31.69 2.15
N ALA A 281 -13.08 -31.72 3.45
CA ALA A 281 -14.05 -31.54 4.53
C ALA A 281 -14.55 -30.09 4.59
N ALA A 282 -13.65 -29.11 4.46
CA ALA A 282 -14.02 -27.70 4.36
C ALA A 282 -14.95 -27.42 3.18
N SER A 283 -14.73 -28.08 2.04
CA SER A 283 -15.56 -27.96 0.83
C SER A 283 -16.98 -28.52 0.98
N VAL A 284 -17.29 -29.24 2.06
CA VAL A 284 -18.68 -29.63 2.38
C VAL A 284 -19.43 -28.45 3.03
N LEU A 285 -18.72 -27.47 3.58
CA LEU A 285 -19.26 -26.34 4.34
C LEU A 285 -19.38 -25.05 3.52
N GLY A 286 -19.08 -25.10 2.22
CA GLY A 286 -19.03 -23.95 1.33
C GLY A 286 -18.52 -24.32 -0.06
N GLY A 287 -18.08 -23.33 -0.82
CA GLY A 287 -17.54 -23.57 -2.15
C GLY A 287 -16.59 -22.47 -2.63
N LEU A 288 -15.81 -22.79 -3.64
CA LEU A 288 -14.99 -21.81 -4.36
C LEU A 288 -15.89 -20.84 -5.12
N MET A 289 -15.54 -19.56 -5.09
CA MET A 289 -16.30 -18.48 -5.70
C MET A 289 -15.59 -17.97 -6.96
N ALA A 290 -16.35 -17.78 -8.04
CA ALA A 290 -15.88 -17.00 -9.17
C ALA A 290 -16.07 -15.52 -8.83
N VAL A 291 -15.02 -14.73 -9.02
CA VAL A 291 -15.03 -13.29 -8.80
C VAL A 291 -14.57 -12.64 -10.10
N PRO A 292 -15.48 -11.97 -10.84
CA PRO A 292 -15.16 -11.33 -12.11
C PRO A 292 -13.88 -10.50 -12.04
N GLY A 293 -12.91 -10.81 -12.91
CA GLY A 293 -11.64 -10.10 -12.97
C GLY A 293 -10.60 -10.46 -11.90
N TYR A 294 -10.83 -11.52 -11.08
CA TYR A 294 -9.92 -11.95 -10.02
C TYR A 294 -9.69 -13.47 -9.93
N ASN A 295 -10.74 -14.30 -10.01
CA ASN A 295 -10.63 -15.76 -9.94
C ASN A 295 -11.85 -16.42 -10.60
N VAL A 296 -11.68 -17.61 -11.20
CA VAL A 296 -12.76 -18.36 -11.89
C VAL A 296 -13.25 -19.56 -11.07
N ALA A 297 -13.36 -19.43 -9.74
CA ALA A 297 -13.71 -20.50 -8.80
C ALA A 297 -12.73 -21.69 -8.81
N THR A 298 -11.43 -21.40 -8.89
CA THR A 298 -10.38 -22.42 -8.91
C THR A 298 -9.29 -22.13 -7.88
N ILE A 299 -8.60 -23.17 -7.45
CA ILE A 299 -7.37 -23.04 -6.67
C ILE A 299 -6.19 -23.12 -7.63
N ILE A 300 -5.37 -22.08 -7.64
CA ILE A 300 -4.18 -21.98 -8.48
C ILE A 300 -2.93 -21.74 -7.63
N PRO A 301 -1.74 -22.20 -8.05
CA PRO A 301 -0.49 -21.89 -7.37
C PRO A 301 -0.09 -20.42 -7.58
N GLY A 302 0.66 -19.86 -6.64
CA GLY A 302 1.25 -18.53 -6.76
C GLY A 302 2.49 -18.49 -7.67
N LYS A 303 3.06 -17.29 -7.83
CA LYS A 303 4.32 -17.08 -8.56
C LYS A 303 5.53 -16.97 -7.63
N LEU A 304 6.69 -17.42 -8.08
CA LEU A 304 7.97 -17.21 -7.40
C LEU A 304 8.37 -15.74 -7.55
N PHE A 305 8.42 -15.02 -6.43
CA PHE A 305 8.72 -13.61 -6.42
C PHE A 305 10.18 -13.32 -6.74
N GLY A 306 10.44 -12.25 -7.51
CA GLY A 306 11.78 -11.88 -7.93
C GLY A 306 12.29 -12.63 -9.16
N LEU A 307 11.45 -13.50 -9.74
CA LEU A 307 11.65 -14.09 -11.05
C LEU A 307 10.66 -13.50 -12.06
N ALA A 308 10.97 -13.61 -13.35
CA ALA A 308 10.15 -13.03 -14.41
C ALA A 308 8.67 -13.47 -14.36
N GLU A 309 8.38 -14.68 -13.87
CA GLU A 309 7.01 -15.17 -13.74
C GLU A 309 6.12 -14.38 -12.76
N SER A 310 6.71 -13.68 -11.78
CA SER A 310 5.95 -12.78 -10.89
C SER A 310 5.82 -11.36 -11.47
N GLY A 311 6.47 -11.06 -12.60
CA GLY A 311 6.58 -9.71 -13.14
C GLY A 311 7.64 -8.84 -12.47
N TYR A 312 8.45 -9.39 -11.56
CA TYR A 312 9.54 -8.68 -10.88
C TYR A 312 10.84 -9.46 -11.10
N ALA A 313 11.86 -8.83 -11.67
CA ALA A 313 13.13 -9.49 -11.92
C ALA A 313 14.31 -8.55 -11.70
N PRO A 314 15.54 -9.06 -11.47
CA PRO A 314 16.73 -8.24 -11.45
C PRO A 314 16.87 -7.40 -12.74
N ALA A 315 17.27 -6.15 -12.58
CA ALA A 315 17.68 -5.31 -13.69
C ALA A 315 18.98 -5.86 -14.29
N THR A 316 19.05 -5.90 -15.62
CA THR A 316 20.19 -6.48 -16.38
C THR A 316 20.84 -5.48 -17.31
N GLU A 317 20.28 -4.26 -17.38
CA GLU A 317 20.82 -3.14 -18.13
C GLU A 317 22.17 -2.72 -17.54
N ALA A 318 23.18 -2.52 -18.40
CA ALA A 318 24.52 -2.13 -17.98
C ALA A 318 24.54 -0.82 -17.16
N ALA A 319 23.60 0.09 -17.42
CA ALA A 319 23.45 1.35 -16.69
C ALA A 319 23.13 1.18 -15.20
N PHE A 320 22.58 0.02 -14.80
CA PHE A 320 22.19 -0.28 -13.41
C PHE A 320 23.06 -1.34 -12.75
N ALA A 321 24.18 -1.71 -13.40
CA ALA A 321 25.12 -2.69 -12.86
C ALA A 321 25.65 -2.24 -11.49
N GLY A 322 25.70 -3.19 -10.53
CA GLY A 322 26.19 -2.94 -9.17
C GLY A 322 25.19 -2.29 -8.21
N LEU A 323 23.97 -1.98 -8.66
CA LEU A 323 22.95 -1.36 -7.81
C LEU A 323 21.99 -2.34 -7.13
N ASP A 324 22.13 -3.65 -7.33
CA ASP A 324 21.15 -4.64 -6.84
C ASP A 324 19.68 -4.27 -7.19
N ALA A 325 19.50 -3.67 -8.36
CA ALA A 325 18.23 -3.12 -8.80
C ALA A 325 17.32 -4.20 -9.38
N PHE A 326 16.02 -4.00 -9.23
CA PHE A 326 14.93 -4.80 -9.79
C PHE A 326 14.07 -3.93 -10.70
N ARG A 327 13.40 -4.56 -11.66
CA ARG A 327 12.49 -3.93 -12.61
C ARG A 327 11.20 -4.74 -12.75
N LEU A 328 10.18 -4.08 -13.28
CA LEU A 328 8.97 -4.76 -13.75
C LEU A 328 9.23 -5.39 -15.12
N VAL A 329 8.81 -6.64 -15.29
CA VAL A 329 8.93 -7.36 -16.56
C VAL A 329 7.60 -7.94 -17.02
N ASP A 330 7.45 -8.11 -18.33
CA ASP A 330 6.31 -8.80 -18.93
C ASP A 330 6.47 -10.33 -18.86
N ALA A 331 5.49 -11.06 -19.41
CA ALA A 331 5.53 -12.52 -19.41
C ALA A 331 6.68 -13.11 -20.24
N GLY A 332 7.26 -12.33 -21.16
CA GLY A 332 8.44 -12.69 -21.94
C GLY A 332 9.76 -12.30 -21.26
N GLY A 333 9.71 -11.65 -20.08
CA GLY A 333 10.88 -11.16 -19.34
C GLY A 333 11.42 -9.82 -19.83
N ALA A 334 10.76 -9.17 -20.79
CA ALA A 334 11.15 -7.83 -21.25
C ALA A 334 10.70 -6.78 -20.22
N ALA A 335 11.48 -5.70 -20.07
CA ALA A 335 11.13 -4.62 -19.14
C ALA A 335 9.81 -3.95 -19.56
N ARG A 336 8.87 -3.78 -18.62
CA ARG A 336 7.58 -3.11 -18.88
C ARG A 336 7.71 -1.60 -18.96
N TYR A 337 8.61 -1.04 -18.15
CA TYR A 337 8.87 0.40 -18.07
C TYR A 337 10.38 0.66 -18.10
N PRO A 338 11.07 0.29 -19.20
CA PRO A 338 12.47 0.66 -19.38
C PRO A 338 12.60 2.19 -19.46
N PRO A 339 13.73 2.77 -19.05
CA PRO A 339 13.98 4.20 -19.18
C PRO A 339 13.78 4.66 -20.63
N LYS A 340 12.90 5.64 -20.84
CA LYS A 340 12.64 6.26 -22.15
C LYS A 340 12.59 7.77 -22.07
N ALA A 341 12.64 8.42 -23.24
CA ALA A 341 12.43 9.86 -23.35
C ALA A 341 10.96 10.22 -23.08
N GLY A 342 10.74 11.45 -22.61
CA GLY A 342 9.42 12.03 -22.39
C GLY A 342 8.59 12.05 -23.66
N THR A 343 7.28 11.82 -23.53
CA THR A 343 6.34 11.89 -24.66
C THR A 343 6.11 13.32 -25.16
N ASP A 344 6.62 14.30 -24.42
CA ASP A 344 6.70 15.72 -24.71
C ASP A 344 8.09 16.15 -25.22
N GLY A 345 9.07 15.25 -25.24
CA GLY A 345 10.46 15.53 -25.61
C GLY A 345 11.25 16.34 -24.58
N LEU A 346 10.73 16.57 -23.37
CA LEU A 346 11.40 17.41 -22.37
C LEU A 346 12.46 16.64 -21.57
N LEU A 347 12.26 15.36 -21.30
CA LEU A 347 13.30 14.49 -20.73
C LEU A 347 13.85 13.55 -21.80
N SER A 348 15.17 13.41 -21.88
CA SER A 348 15.83 12.40 -22.69
C SER A 348 15.84 11.04 -21.99
N ALA A 349 16.01 9.96 -22.76
CA ALA A 349 16.15 8.61 -22.18
C ALA A 349 17.40 8.50 -21.26
N SER A 350 18.46 9.23 -21.56
CA SER A 350 19.66 9.32 -20.71
C SER A 350 19.39 10.02 -19.39
N GLU A 351 18.63 11.12 -19.40
CA GLU A 351 18.21 11.82 -18.18
C GLU A 351 17.32 10.91 -17.31
N THR A 352 16.32 10.25 -17.91
CA THR A 352 15.48 9.26 -17.21
C THR A 352 16.31 8.14 -16.61
N THR A 353 17.30 7.62 -17.34
CA THR A 353 18.19 6.55 -16.86
C THR A 353 18.99 7.02 -15.66
N GLU A 354 19.58 8.21 -15.71
CA GLU A 354 20.41 8.74 -14.62
C GLU A 354 19.56 9.07 -13.37
N LEU A 355 18.34 9.59 -13.54
CA LEU A 355 17.39 9.78 -12.43
C LEU A 355 17.10 8.48 -11.68
N LEU A 356 16.76 7.41 -12.40
CA LEU A 356 16.49 6.09 -11.81
C LEU A 356 17.72 5.52 -11.12
N LYS A 357 18.88 5.62 -11.77
CA LYS A 357 20.16 5.14 -11.25
C LYS A 357 20.53 5.84 -9.94
N GLN A 358 20.43 7.16 -9.89
CA GLN A 358 20.77 7.94 -8.69
C GLN A 358 19.76 7.73 -7.57
N GLY A 359 18.46 7.60 -7.90
CA GLY A 359 17.43 7.22 -6.95
C GLY A 359 17.74 5.89 -6.24
N ILE A 360 18.03 4.84 -6.99
CA ILE A 360 18.40 3.54 -6.40
C ILE A 360 19.73 3.62 -5.66
N ALA A 361 20.72 4.37 -6.15
CA ALA A 361 21.99 4.56 -5.45
C ALA A 361 21.81 5.22 -4.08
N VAL A 362 20.92 6.22 -3.95
CA VAL A 362 20.58 6.81 -2.64
C VAL A 362 19.86 5.79 -1.77
N ALA A 363 18.83 5.10 -2.29
CA ALA A 363 18.09 4.07 -1.54
C ALA A 363 19.01 2.96 -1.00
N ASN A 364 20.02 2.54 -1.77
CA ASN A 364 20.99 1.53 -1.36
C ASN A 364 21.90 1.95 -0.22
N ARG A 365 22.09 3.26 -0.03
CA ARG A 365 22.88 3.80 1.07
C ARG A 365 22.02 4.13 2.29
N SER A 366 20.71 4.27 2.11
CA SER A 366 19.77 4.65 3.16
C SER A 366 19.46 3.51 4.12
N ARG A 367 19.36 3.84 5.41
CA ARG A 367 18.86 2.97 6.46
C ARG A 367 17.33 2.92 6.42
N ALA A 368 16.78 1.72 6.51
CA ALA A 368 15.35 1.50 6.69
C ALA A 368 14.87 1.95 8.07
N GLN A 369 13.66 2.50 8.17
CA GLN A 369 13.01 2.80 9.46
C GLN A 369 12.07 1.71 9.89
N ILE A 370 11.35 1.14 8.93
CA ILE A 370 10.25 0.22 9.21
C ILE A 370 10.63 -1.23 8.93
N ARG A 371 11.92 -1.56 9.05
CA ARG A 371 12.45 -2.91 8.80
C ARG A 371 13.34 -3.36 9.94
N ARG A 372 13.26 -4.66 10.24
CA ARG A 372 14.20 -5.35 11.12
C ARG A 372 15.04 -6.33 10.28
N PRO A 373 16.25 -6.73 10.75
CA PRO A 373 16.98 -6.09 11.84
C PRO A 373 17.25 -4.61 11.53
N LEU A 374 17.42 -3.82 12.59
CA LEU A 374 17.79 -2.42 12.45
C LEU A 374 19.13 -2.29 11.72
N ASN A 375 19.37 -1.15 11.08
CA ASN A 375 20.51 -0.93 10.18
C ASN A 375 20.48 -1.78 8.90
N SER A 376 19.31 -2.31 8.53
CA SER A 376 19.10 -2.85 7.18
C SER A 376 18.89 -1.72 6.17
N GLN A 377 19.14 -2.05 4.90
CA GLN A 377 18.93 -1.14 3.78
C GLN A 377 17.44 -0.82 3.59
N MET A 378 17.15 0.46 3.32
CA MET A 378 15.83 0.89 2.83
C MET A 378 15.46 0.12 1.56
N ARG A 379 14.20 -0.33 1.47
CA ARG A 379 13.68 -0.95 0.25
C ARG A 379 12.51 -0.15 -0.31
N GLY A 380 12.56 0.21 -1.59
CA GLY A 380 11.52 1.01 -2.24
C GLY A 380 11.57 1.00 -3.77
N SER A 381 10.49 1.50 -4.36
CA SER A 381 10.36 1.77 -5.80
C SER A 381 10.70 3.23 -6.10
N PHE A 382 11.32 3.49 -7.25
CA PHE A 382 11.60 4.81 -7.80
C PHE A 382 10.99 4.90 -9.21
N VAL A 383 10.20 5.95 -9.45
CA VAL A 383 9.48 6.18 -10.70
C VAL A 383 9.82 7.55 -11.25
N VAL A 384 9.93 7.65 -12.57
CA VAL A 384 10.03 8.93 -13.30
C VAL A 384 8.81 9.08 -14.22
N VAL A 385 8.18 10.24 -14.23
CA VAL A 385 7.09 10.63 -15.15
C VAL A 385 7.44 11.89 -15.93
N ASP A 386 6.91 12.03 -17.15
CA ASP A 386 7.00 13.29 -17.92
C ASP A 386 5.91 14.30 -17.51
N THR A 387 5.83 15.44 -18.21
CA THR A 387 4.87 16.50 -17.86
C THR A 387 3.41 16.18 -18.17
N LYS A 388 3.13 15.06 -18.84
CA LYS A 388 1.79 14.53 -19.08
C LYS A 388 1.44 13.37 -18.14
N GLY A 389 2.28 13.14 -17.12
CA GLY A 389 2.13 12.04 -16.17
C GLY A 389 2.42 10.67 -16.78
N ALA A 390 3.01 10.56 -17.97
CA ALA A 390 3.34 9.28 -18.57
C ALA A 390 4.58 8.68 -17.89
N ILE A 391 4.52 7.40 -17.52
CA ILE A 391 5.63 6.69 -16.88
C ILE A 391 6.79 6.56 -17.86
N LEU A 392 7.95 7.12 -17.52
CA LEU A 392 9.20 7.06 -18.29
C LEU A 392 10.13 5.95 -17.84
N GLY A 393 9.99 5.50 -16.60
CA GLY A 393 10.68 4.32 -16.13
C GLY A 393 10.37 3.99 -14.67
N VAL A 394 10.52 2.71 -14.34
CA VAL A 394 10.30 2.17 -12.99
C VAL A 394 11.48 1.29 -12.64
N LEU A 395 12.15 1.62 -11.54
CA LEU A 395 13.24 0.81 -10.98
C LEU A 395 12.99 0.67 -9.48
N ARG A 396 13.43 -0.42 -8.86
CA ARG A 396 13.23 -0.63 -7.42
C ARG A 396 14.40 -1.37 -6.81
N THR A 397 14.58 -1.23 -5.51
CA THR A 397 15.50 -2.11 -4.78
C THR A 397 14.91 -3.51 -4.68
N ARG A 398 15.75 -4.53 -4.50
CA ARG A 398 15.31 -5.87 -4.11
C ARG A 398 14.39 -5.83 -2.88
N ASP A 399 13.39 -6.72 -2.80
CA ASP A 399 12.45 -6.85 -1.66
C ASP A 399 11.68 -5.56 -1.31
N ALA A 400 11.62 -4.57 -2.21
CA ALA A 400 10.75 -3.42 -2.04
C ALA A 400 9.28 -3.87 -1.91
N PRO A 401 8.51 -3.39 -0.91
CA PRO A 401 7.09 -3.70 -0.77
C PRO A 401 6.32 -3.46 -2.05
N VAL A 402 5.40 -4.36 -2.41
CA VAL A 402 4.73 -4.32 -3.72
C VAL A 402 3.84 -3.09 -3.86
N PHE A 403 3.16 -2.66 -2.79
CA PHE A 403 2.30 -1.46 -2.80
C PHE A 403 3.04 -0.22 -3.30
N GLY A 404 4.32 -0.09 -2.92
CA GLY A 404 5.17 1.05 -3.25
C GLY A 404 5.38 1.24 -4.76
N THR A 405 5.14 0.20 -5.58
CA THR A 405 5.26 0.30 -7.05
C THR A 405 4.25 1.27 -7.64
N ASP A 406 2.97 1.13 -7.31
CA ASP A 406 1.89 1.98 -7.83
C ASP A 406 1.85 3.33 -7.09
N VAL A 407 2.08 3.32 -5.77
CA VAL A 407 2.15 4.54 -4.95
C VAL A 407 3.29 5.47 -5.41
N ALA A 408 4.45 4.95 -5.80
CA ALA A 408 5.53 5.78 -6.32
C ALA A 408 5.12 6.52 -7.60
N VAL A 409 4.30 5.90 -8.47
CA VAL A 409 3.72 6.59 -9.64
C VAL A 409 2.78 7.71 -9.18
N GLN A 410 1.86 7.39 -8.26
CA GLN A 410 0.90 8.38 -7.76
C GLN A 410 1.60 9.57 -7.10
N LYS A 411 2.66 9.35 -6.31
CA LYS A 411 3.46 10.43 -5.70
C LYS A 411 4.17 11.31 -6.73
N ALA A 412 4.75 10.71 -7.77
CA ALA A 412 5.35 11.45 -8.88
C ALA A 412 4.31 12.33 -9.58
N ARG A 413 3.13 11.76 -9.86
CA ARG A 413 2.00 12.45 -10.47
C ARG A 413 1.41 13.54 -9.56
N THR A 414 1.39 13.35 -8.24
CA THR A 414 1.01 14.39 -7.28
C THR A 414 1.93 15.60 -7.39
N ALA A 415 3.24 15.40 -7.27
CA ALA A 415 4.21 16.50 -7.32
C ALA A 415 4.16 17.23 -8.68
N LEU A 416 4.00 16.47 -9.76
CA LEU A 416 3.81 17.02 -11.10
C LEU A 416 2.53 17.86 -11.20
N PHE A 417 1.37 17.24 -10.92
CA PHE A 417 0.05 17.81 -11.18
C PHE A 417 -0.15 19.14 -10.45
N PHE A 418 0.27 19.26 -9.20
CA PHE A 418 0.13 20.51 -8.45
C PHE A 418 1.14 21.59 -8.85
N THR A 419 2.22 21.22 -9.54
CA THR A 419 3.23 22.16 -10.08
C THR A 419 2.89 22.68 -11.47
N LEU A 420 1.95 22.04 -12.18
CA LEU A 420 1.59 22.43 -13.54
C LEU A 420 0.87 23.79 -13.59
N PRO A 421 1.02 24.56 -14.69
CA PRO A 421 0.32 25.84 -14.84
C PRO A 421 -1.19 25.72 -15.07
N GLN A 422 -1.65 24.55 -15.52
CA GLN A 422 -3.05 24.33 -15.90
C GLN A 422 -3.87 23.57 -14.84
N THR A 423 -3.30 23.26 -13.67
CA THR A 423 -3.95 22.45 -12.62
C THR A 423 -5.34 22.96 -12.26
N ALA A 424 -5.48 24.27 -12.03
CA ALA A 424 -6.77 24.86 -11.70
C ALA A 424 -7.79 24.67 -12.84
N SER A 425 -7.40 24.98 -14.08
CA SER A 425 -8.29 24.82 -15.24
C SER A 425 -8.68 23.36 -15.50
N GLU A 426 -7.77 22.40 -15.27
CA GLU A 426 -8.08 20.98 -15.40
C GLU A 426 -9.05 20.51 -14.32
N LEU A 427 -8.91 20.98 -13.07
CA LEU A 427 -9.88 20.70 -12.01
C LEU A 427 -11.26 21.30 -12.32
N HIS A 428 -11.35 22.49 -12.93
CA HIS A 428 -12.63 23.03 -13.39
C HIS A 428 -13.22 22.22 -14.55
N ALA A 429 -12.38 21.70 -15.44
CA ALA A 429 -12.81 20.88 -16.57
C ALA A 429 -13.16 19.43 -16.19
N ALA A 430 -12.67 18.96 -15.03
CA ALA A 430 -12.85 17.59 -14.55
C ALA A 430 -14.31 17.22 -14.20
N GLY A 431 -15.20 18.21 -14.13
CA GLY A 431 -16.61 18.00 -13.80
C GLY A 431 -16.84 17.84 -12.30
N SER A 432 -17.62 16.83 -11.92
CA SER A 432 -18.09 16.65 -10.55
C SER A 432 -18.23 15.19 -10.18
N VAL A 433 -17.92 14.83 -8.93
CA VAL A 433 -18.27 13.52 -8.40
C VAL A 433 -19.68 13.51 -7.81
N SER A 434 -20.44 12.45 -8.09
CA SER A 434 -21.69 12.11 -7.37
C SER A 434 -21.52 10.80 -6.61
N TYR A 435 -21.92 10.80 -5.33
CA TYR A 435 -21.81 9.61 -4.48
C TYR A 435 -23.08 8.76 -4.55
N ILE A 436 -22.93 7.44 -4.62
CA ILE A 436 -24.05 6.51 -4.39
C ILE A 436 -24.37 6.51 -2.90
N GLN A 437 -25.41 7.26 -2.51
CA GLN A 437 -25.89 7.29 -1.13
C GLN A 437 -26.91 6.18 -0.85
N PRO A 438 -27.04 5.74 0.42
CA PRO A 438 -28.20 4.97 0.87
C PRO A 438 -29.50 5.75 0.60
N ALA A 439 -30.59 5.04 0.27
CA ALA A 439 -31.85 5.68 -0.09
C ALA A 439 -32.35 6.67 1.00
N GLY A 440 -32.55 7.94 0.63
CA GLY A 440 -33.21 8.96 1.46
C GLY A 440 -32.40 10.21 1.82
N THR A 441 -31.16 10.35 1.37
CA THR A 441 -30.33 11.56 1.59
C THR A 441 -30.16 12.35 0.27
N PRO A 442 -30.07 13.70 0.30
CA PRO A 442 -29.83 14.48 -0.93
C PRO A 442 -28.47 14.16 -1.55
N ASP A 443 -28.47 13.91 -2.86
CA ASP A 443 -27.25 13.74 -3.67
C ASP A 443 -26.31 14.94 -3.45
N THR A 444 -25.13 14.66 -2.89
CA THR A 444 -24.12 15.68 -2.65
C THR A 444 -23.12 15.64 -3.79
N THR A 445 -23.45 16.34 -4.87
CA THR A 445 -22.54 16.53 -5.99
C THR A 445 -21.41 17.50 -5.61
N VAL A 446 -20.17 17.09 -5.80
CA VAL A 446 -18.98 17.92 -5.51
C VAL A 446 -18.31 18.30 -6.82
N GLN A 447 -18.22 19.60 -7.12
CA GLN A 447 -17.50 20.11 -8.28
C GLN A 447 -16.00 20.12 -8.00
N PHE A 448 -15.19 19.52 -8.88
CA PHE A 448 -13.74 19.48 -8.68
C PHE A 448 -13.10 20.88 -8.74
N GLY A 449 -13.69 21.80 -9.52
CA GLY A 449 -13.29 23.21 -9.53
C GLY A 449 -13.33 23.88 -8.15
N ASN A 450 -14.21 23.44 -7.24
CA ASN A 450 -14.27 23.99 -5.89
C ASN A 450 -12.98 23.72 -5.09
N TYR A 451 -12.30 22.59 -5.35
CA TYR A 451 -10.99 22.30 -4.73
C TYR A 451 -9.91 23.25 -5.23
N ALA A 452 -9.94 23.62 -6.52
CA ALA A 452 -9.00 24.58 -7.11
C ALA A 452 -9.19 25.98 -6.51
N ASP A 453 -10.45 26.45 -6.49
CA ASP A 453 -10.83 27.74 -5.92
C ASP A 453 -10.46 27.82 -4.43
N ALA A 454 -10.82 26.81 -3.65
CA ALA A 454 -10.50 26.72 -2.23
C ALA A 454 -8.99 26.73 -1.99
N THR A 455 -8.20 26.04 -2.83
CA THR A 455 -6.74 25.99 -2.68
C THR A 455 -6.08 27.36 -2.89
N ASN A 456 -6.46 28.07 -3.95
CA ASN A 456 -5.93 29.41 -4.22
C ASN A 456 -6.41 30.43 -3.17
N GLN A 457 -7.67 30.33 -2.72
CA GLN A 457 -8.21 31.17 -1.65
C GLN A 457 -7.47 30.92 -0.33
N PHE A 458 -7.26 29.65 0.02
CA PHE A 458 -6.56 29.23 1.24
C PHE A 458 -5.13 29.76 1.30
N ALA A 459 -4.42 29.73 0.17
CA ALA A 459 -3.08 30.28 0.04
C ALA A 459 -3.04 31.81 -0.14
N SER A 460 -4.19 32.47 -0.33
CA SER A 460 -4.31 33.90 -0.66
C SER A 460 -3.51 34.32 -1.91
N THR A 461 -3.21 33.38 -2.81
CA THR A 461 -2.50 33.60 -4.06
C THR A 461 -2.74 32.45 -5.03
N ASN A 462 -2.46 32.66 -6.33
CA ASN A 462 -2.61 31.60 -7.33
C ASN A 462 -1.43 30.60 -7.24
N VAL A 463 -1.56 29.62 -6.35
CA VAL A 463 -0.56 28.57 -6.12
C VAL A 463 -0.67 27.40 -7.11
N LEU A 464 -1.81 27.29 -7.80
CA LEU A 464 -2.08 26.28 -8.84
C LEU A 464 -1.84 26.79 -10.27
N GLY A 465 -1.14 27.92 -10.41
CA GLY A 465 -0.83 28.57 -11.69
C GLY A 465 0.58 28.28 -12.22
N GLY A 466 1.26 27.25 -11.71
CA GLY A 466 2.59 26.82 -12.16
C GLY A 466 3.76 27.72 -11.75
N ARG A 467 3.50 28.72 -10.90
CA ARG A 467 4.56 29.56 -10.32
C ARG A 467 5.34 28.85 -9.22
N PHE A 468 4.72 27.89 -8.54
CA PHE A 468 5.30 27.22 -7.39
C PHE A 468 5.52 25.73 -7.68
N ALA A 469 6.67 25.22 -7.27
CA ALA A 469 6.98 23.80 -7.24
C ALA A 469 6.38 23.17 -5.98
N TRP A 470 5.60 22.12 -6.18
CA TRP A 470 4.97 21.32 -5.13
C TRP A 470 5.63 19.96 -5.01
N SER A 471 5.92 19.52 -3.79
CA SER A 471 6.18 18.11 -3.50
C SER A 471 4.89 17.41 -3.06
N SER A 472 4.87 16.08 -3.06
CA SER A 472 3.74 15.35 -2.48
C SER A 472 3.59 15.60 -0.97
N ARG A 473 4.67 15.95 -0.24
CA ARG A 473 4.59 16.35 1.17
C ARG A 473 3.77 17.63 1.34
N SER A 474 4.05 18.66 0.55
CA SER A 474 3.32 19.93 0.63
C SER A 474 1.84 19.75 0.30
N VAL A 475 1.53 18.94 -0.72
CA VAL A 475 0.14 18.57 -1.06
C VAL A 475 -0.51 17.83 0.11
N GLY A 476 0.21 16.92 0.76
CA GLY A 476 -0.26 16.20 1.93
C GLY A 476 -0.68 17.11 3.09
N ASN A 477 0.02 18.23 3.32
CA ASN A 477 -0.42 19.22 4.30
C ASN A 477 -1.80 19.81 3.95
N PHE A 478 -2.07 20.06 2.67
CA PHE A 478 -3.33 20.62 2.19
C PHE A 478 -4.48 19.59 2.18
N ALA A 479 -4.16 18.31 2.29
CA ALA A 479 -5.11 17.20 2.30
C ALA A 479 -5.43 16.67 3.71
N ARG A 480 -5.05 17.41 4.76
CA ARG A 480 -5.34 17.03 6.15
C ARG A 480 -6.74 17.48 6.59
N PRO A 481 -7.41 16.69 7.46
CA PRO A 481 -8.68 17.10 8.07
C PRO A 481 -8.52 18.22 9.09
N PHE A 482 -7.28 18.48 9.53
CA PHE A 482 -6.89 19.60 10.37
C PHE A 482 -5.64 20.26 9.78
N PHE A 483 -5.67 21.57 9.56
CA PHE A 483 -4.52 22.35 9.13
C PHE A 483 -4.13 23.41 10.18
N PRO A 484 -2.87 23.45 10.65
CA PRO A 484 -1.80 22.50 10.33
C PRO A 484 -2.07 21.11 10.93
N ASP A 485 -1.40 20.12 10.36
CA ASP A 485 -1.49 18.72 10.79
C ASP A 485 -1.22 18.57 12.29
N GLY A 486 -1.97 17.69 12.93
CA GLY A 486 -1.88 17.40 14.36
C GLY A 486 -2.41 18.47 15.32
N ILE A 487 -3.00 19.57 14.83
CA ILE A 487 -3.74 20.52 15.68
C ILE A 487 -5.25 20.29 15.51
N ASN A 488 -5.78 19.34 16.27
CA ASN A 488 -7.21 19.00 16.27
C ASN A 488 -8.11 20.23 16.48
N GLY A 489 -9.25 20.27 15.78
CA GLY A 489 -10.24 21.35 15.87
C GLY A 489 -9.94 22.57 15.00
N LYS A 490 -8.79 22.62 14.32
CA LYS A 490 -8.55 23.60 13.25
C LYS A 490 -9.36 23.27 12.00
N PRO A 491 -9.61 24.26 11.11
CA PRO A 491 -10.19 23.99 9.80
C PRO A 491 -9.37 22.97 9.00
N ASN A 492 -10.02 22.25 8.08
CA ASN A 492 -9.35 21.33 7.17
C ASN A 492 -8.47 22.08 6.15
N GLY A 493 -7.49 21.37 5.59
CA GLY A 493 -6.81 21.82 4.39
C GLY A 493 -7.76 21.80 3.18
N PRO A 494 -7.51 22.62 2.16
CA PRO A 494 -8.46 22.86 1.07
C PRO A 494 -8.67 21.65 0.15
N LEU A 495 -7.82 20.62 0.22
CA LEU A 495 -7.97 19.38 -0.56
C LEU A 495 -8.68 18.27 0.24
N SER A 496 -8.89 18.47 1.54
CA SER A 496 -9.60 17.57 2.43
C SER A 496 -11.06 17.96 2.56
N LYS A 497 -11.93 17.00 2.93
CA LYS A 497 -13.24 17.34 3.51
C LYS A 497 -13.09 17.98 4.89
N PRO A 498 -14.06 18.79 5.36
CA PRO A 498 -14.18 19.19 6.76
C PRO A 498 -14.26 17.96 7.67
N PHE A 499 -13.73 18.04 8.90
CA PHE A 499 -13.62 16.84 9.74
C PHE A 499 -14.96 16.11 9.98
N MET A 500 -16.08 16.82 10.12
CA MET A 500 -17.41 16.18 10.30
C MET A 500 -17.82 15.28 9.12
N GLU A 501 -17.33 15.61 7.93
CA GLU A 501 -17.56 14.92 6.66
C GLU A 501 -16.38 14.01 6.27
N TRP A 502 -15.30 14.04 7.04
CA TRP A 502 -14.07 13.34 6.73
C TRP A 502 -14.02 11.97 7.41
N SER A 503 -13.49 10.99 6.69
CA SER A 503 -13.02 9.71 7.23
C SER A 503 -11.91 9.14 6.34
N PRO A 504 -11.24 8.05 6.75
CA PRO A 504 -10.36 7.28 5.86
C PRO A 504 -11.07 6.72 4.61
N PHE A 505 -12.41 6.73 4.57
CA PHE A 505 -13.23 6.37 3.40
C PHE A 505 -13.92 7.59 2.77
N SER A 506 -13.57 8.80 3.19
CA SER A 506 -14.01 10.08 2.61
C SER A 506 -12.97 11.17 2.85
N THR A 507 -11.85 11.10 2.11
CA THR A 507 -10.70 11.96 2.37
C THR A 507 -10.81 13.35 1.76
N GLY A 508 -11.44 13.48 0.60
CA GLY A 508 -11.51 14.73 -0.18
C GLY A 508 -11.12 14.48 -1.63
N LEU A 509 -10.38 15.41 -2.23
CA LEU A 509 -10.02 15.35 -3.65
C LEU A 509 -9.36 14.01 -4.05
N GLU A 510 -8.60 13.38 -3.15
CA GLU A 510 -7.93 12.08 -3.37
C GLU A 510 -8.93 10.98 -3.71
N LEU A 511 -9.92 10.75 -2.84
CA LEU A 511 -10.99 9.80 -3.12
C LEU A 511 -11.89 10.30 -4.24
N ASP A 512 -12.29 11.57 -4.21
CA ASP A 512 -13.33 12.10 -5.10
C ASP A 512 -12.98 11.91 -6.57
N MET A 513 -11.70 12.05 -6.93
CA MET A 513 -11.22 11.79 -8.27
C MET A 513 -11.43 10.33 -8.70
N VAL A 514 -11.20 9.36 -7.82
CA VAL A 514 -11.24 7.93 -8.16
C VAL A 514 -12.53 7.22 -7.73
N TYR A 515 -13.42 7.90 -7.01
CA TYR A 515 -14.63 7.33 -6.41
C TYR A 515 -15.49 6.58 -7.43
N GLU A 516 -15.89 7.25 -8.52
CA GLU A 516 -16.80 6.68 -9.50
C GLU A 516 -16.17 5.48 -10.22
N ARG A 517 -14.83 5.41 -10.30
CA ARG A 517 -14.10 4.26 -10.85
C ARG A 517 -14.08 3.08 -9.89
N ILE A 518 -13.87 3.31 -8.60
CA ILE A 518 -13.96 2.27 -7.58
C ILE A 518 -15.38 1.68 -7.59
N VAL A 519 -16.40 2.53 -7.58
CA VAL A 519 -17.80 2.09 -7.56
C VAL A 519 -18.22 1.44 -8.88
N GLN A 520 -17.78 1.96 -10.03
CA GLN A 520 -17.97 1.28 -11.32
C GLN A 520 -17.40 -0.15 -11.28
N HIS A 521 -16.22 -0.34 -10.69
CA HIS A 521 -15.62 -1.66 -10.57
C HIS A 521 -16.42 -2.60 -9.64
N VAL A 522 -16.93 -2.08 -8.52
CA VAL A 522 -17.87 -2.82 -7.66
C VAL A 522 -19.12 -3.26 -8.44
N LEU A 523 -19.72 -2.35 -9.21
CA LEU A 523 -20.87 -2.63 -10.07
C LEU A 523 -20.53 -3.65 -11.18
N PHE A 524 -19.33 -3.63 -11.73
CA PHE A 524 -18.87 -4.64 -12.69
C PHE A 524 -18.86 -6.05 -12.08
N VAL A 525 -18.35 -6.19 -10.86
CA VAL A 525 -18.33 -7.48 -10.16
C VAL A 525 -19.74 -7.96 -9.84
N LEU A 526 -20.67 -7.04 -9.58
CA LEU A 526 -22.10 -7.32 -9.42
C LEU A 526 -22.82 -7.63 -10.74
N GLY A 527 -22.15 -7.49 -11.89
CA GLY A 527 -22.77 -7.67 -13.22
C GLY A 527 -23.65 -6.51 -13.69
N ALA A 528 -23.58 -5.36 -13.01
CA ALA A 528 -24.39 -4.17 -13.27
C ALA A 528 -23.68 -3.11 -14.14
N ALA A 529 -22.38 -3.25 -14.38
CA ALA A 529 -21.59 -2.33 -15.21
C ALA A 529 -20.48 -3.05 -15.99
N SER A 530 -19.85 -2.34 -16.92
CA SER A 530 -18.59 -2.78 -17.52
C SER A 530 -17.42 -2.47 -16.59
N ASP A 531 -16.36 -3.29 -16.66
CA ASP A 531 -15.14 -3.06 -15.88
C ASP A 531 -14.48 -1.72 -16.24
N VAL A 532 -13.68 -1.20 -15.33
CA VAL A 532 -12.86 -0.01 -15.56
C VAL A 532 -11.68 -0.31 -16.49
N GLY A 533 -11.28 0.70 -17.26
CA GLY A 533 -10.11 0.64 -18.14
C GLY A 533 -8.78 0.69 -17.36
N ALA A 534 -7.67 0.67 -18.11
CA ALA A 534 -6.31 0.83 -17.59
C ALA A 534 -5.92 2.31 -17.43
N SER A 535 -6.83 3.09 -16.87
CA SER A 535 -6.59 4.45 -16.36
C SER A 535 -7.82 4.91 -15.57
N CYS A 536 -7.61 5.73 -14.56
CA CYS A 536 -8.68 6.43 -13.85
C CYS A 536 -9.07 7.75 -14.55
N ALA A 537 -8.28 8.25 -15.52
CA ALA A 537 -8.36 9.58 -16.14
C ALA A 537 -9.41 9.81 -17.23
N GLY A 538 -10.43 8.97 -17.32
CA GLY A 538 -11.56 9.21 -18.23
C GLY A 538 -12.87 9.30 -17.47
N PRO A 539 -13.99 9.49 -18.20
CA PRO A 539 -15.31 9.38 -17.60
C PRO A 539 -15.75 7.95 -17.32
N PRO A 540 -16.56 7.73 -16.26
CA PRO A 540 -17.32 6.49 -16.11
C PRO A 540 -18.00 6.19 -17.45
N GLY A 541 -17.78 4.98 -17.98
CA GLY A 541 -18.21 4.67 -19.35
C GLY A 541 -19.73 4.84 -19.53
N ALA A 542 -20.18 5.05 -20.77
CA ALA A 542 -21.60 5.27 -21.10
C ALA A 542 -22.55 4.10 -20.73
N ALA A 543 -22.04 2.98 -20.23
CA ALA A 543 -22.81 1.84 -19.71
C ALA A 543 -23.15 1.93 -18.20
N VAL A 544 -22.60 2.91 -17.47
CA VAL A 544 -22.88 3.18 -16.04
C VAL A 544 -23.98 4.23 -15.72
N PRO A 545 -24.73 4.87 -16.67
CA PRO A 545 -25.72 5.92 -16.35
C PRO A 545 -26.78 5.55 -15.31
N ALA A 546 -27.10 4.26 -15.15
CA ALA A 546 -28.06 3.78 -14.16
C ALA A 546 -27.63 4.06 -12.70
N ALA A 547 -26.34 4.34 -12.46
CA ALA A 547 -25.80 4.67 -11.13
C ALA A 547 -25.84 6.18 -10.81
N GLY A 548 -26.32 7.04 -11.73
CA GLY A 548 -26.42 8.48 -11.50
C GLY A 548 -25.10 9.25 -11.61
N PHE A 549 -24.01 8.62 -12.07
CA PHE A 549 -22.73 9.29 -12.26
C PHE A 549 -22.80 10.36 -13.35
N ASN A 550 -22.06 11.45 -13.16
CA ASN A 550 -21.91 12.46 -14.20
C ASN A 550 -21.05 11.89 -15.34
N PRO A 551 -21.57 11.78 -16.58
CA PRO A 551 -20.82 11.20 -17.70
C PRO A 551 -19.63 12.06 -18.15
N ASN A 552 -19.47 13.27 -17.59
CA ASN A 552 -18.36 14.16 -17.85
C ASN A 552 -17.35 14.23 -16.70
N THR A 553 -17.57 13.52 -15.58
CA THR A 553 -16.55 13.40 -14.52
C THR A 553 -15.29 12.83 -15.13
N THR A 554 -14.13 13.39 -14.86
CA THR A 554 -12.86 12.77 -15.28
C THR A 554 -11.79 13.01 -14.24
N VAL A 555 -10.84 12.08 -14.13
CA VAL A 555 -9.56 12.39 -13.47
C VAL A 555 -8.67 13.08 -14.51
N PRO A 556 -7.92 14.14 -14.16
CA PRO A 556 -6.92 14.72 -15.05
C PRO A 556 -5.96 13.65 -15.61
N ALA A 557 -5.57 13.78 -16.89
CA ALA A 557 -4.79 12.77 -17.61
C ALA A 557 -3.45 12.44 -16.93
N GLU A 558 -2.84 13.46 -16.35
CA GLU A 558 -1.60 13.44 -15.59
C GLU A 558 -1.70 12.55 -14.34
N LEU A 559 -2.91 12.35 -13.82
CA LEU A 559 -3.23 11.54 -12.64
C LEU A 559 -3.80 10.16 -13.04
N GLY A 560 -3.24 9.54 -14.09
CA GLY A 560 -3.75 8.32 -14.73
C GLY A 560 -4.12 7.13 -13.83
N ASN A 561 -3.62 7.06 -12.58
CA ASN A 561 -3.97 6.04 -11.56
C ASN A 561 -4.39 6.67 -10.23
N GLY A 562 -4.85 7.92 -10.24
CA GLY A 562 -5.04 8.75 -9.06
C GLY A 562 -3.77 9.48 -8.64
N TYR A 563 -3.81 10.05 -7.44
CA TYR A 563 -2.68 10.75 -6.83
C TYR A 563 -2.62 10.39 -5.34
N GLN A 564 -1.48 10.62 -4.71
CA GLN A 564 -1.25 10.28 -3.30
C GLN A 564 -0.87 11.52 -2.48
N ILE A 565 -1.40 11.62 -1.27
CA ILE A 565 -1.26 12.78 -0.37
C ILE A 565 -0.24 12.61 0.76
N PHE A 566 0.80 11.79 0.56
CA PHE A 566 1.93 11.72 1.48
C PHE A 566 3.27 11.81 0.76
N ALA A 567 4.30 12.13 1.55
CA ALA A 567 5.65 12.47 1.11
C ALA A 567 6.33 11.38 0.26
N GLY A 568 7.31 11.78 -0.56
CA GLY A 568 8.05 10.93 -1.49
C GLY A 568 7.90 11.28 -2.96
N GLY A 569 7.53 12.50 -3.32
CA GLY A 569 7.41 12.94 -4.71
C GLY A 569 7.91 14.36 -4.90
N VAL A 570 8.75 14.59 -5.91
CA VAL A 570 9.33 15.90 -6.22
C VAL A 570 9.36 16.16 -7.74
N PRO A 571 9.13 17.41 -8.18
CA PRO A 571 9.21 17.80 -9.58
C PRO A 571 10.67 17.92 -10.05
N VAL A 572 10.90 17.66 -11.34
CA VAL A 572 12.20 17.77 -12.00
C VAL A 572 12.20 19.01 -12.90
N TYR A 573 13.25 19.82 -12.78
CA TYR A 573 13.38 21.08 -13.51
C TYR A 573 14.59 21.11 -14.43
N ARG A 574 14.45 21.82 -15.55
CA ARG A 574 15.55 22.33 -16.38
C ARG A 574 15.57 23.85 -16.26
N GLY A 575 16.48 24.38 -15.46
CA GLY A 575 16.43 25.79 -15.06
C GLY A 575 15.11 26.08 -14.33
N ASN A 576 14.25 26.92 -14.93
CA ASN A 576 12.93 27.25 -14.39
C ASN A 576 11.78 26.50 -15.09
N GLN A 577 12.08 25.61 -16.04
CA GLN A 577 11.07 24.83 -16.75
C GLN A 577 10.85 23.49 -16.05
N LEU A 578 9.60 23.19 -15.68
CA LEU A 578 9.18 21.85 -15.26
C LEU A 578 9.32 20.88 -16.44
N VAL A 579 10.02 19.76 -16.25
CA VAL A 579 10.26 18.75 -17.31
C VAL A 579 9.77 17.34 -16.95
N GLY A 580 9.33 17.13 -15.71
CA GLY A 580 8.79 15.87 -15.23
C GLY A 580 8.73 15.84 -13.71
N ALA A 581 8.58 14.65 -13.15
CA ALA A 581 8.64 14.44 -11.70
C ALA A 581 9.16 13.03 -11.38
N VAL A 582 9.61 12.85 -10.14
CA VAL A 582 9.94 11.53 -9.59
C VAL A 582 9.08 11.21 -8.39
N GLY A 583 8.92 9.92 -8.11
CA GLY A 583 8.24 9.44 -6.93
C GLY A 583 8.89 8.19 -6.35
N VAL A 584 8.86 8.08 -5.02
CA VAL A 584 9.48 7.02 -4.24
C VAL A 584 8.51 6.49 -3.20
N SER A 585 8.44 5.17 -3.07
CA SER A 585 7.63 4.54 -2.03
C SER A 585 8.16 3.16 -1.65
N GLY A 586 8.22 2.89 -0.34
CA GLY A 586 8.46 1.53 0.18
C GLY A 586 9.00 1.46 1.62
N ASP A 587 9.41 2.57 2.21
CA ASP A 587 9.87 2.62 3.61
C ASP A 587 9.13 3.75 4.37
N GLY A 588 9.76 4.36 5.38
CA GLY A 588 9.22 5.56 6.03
C GLY A 588 9.14 6.76 5.07
N ILE A 589 8.16 7.63 5.31
CA ILE A 589 7.85 8.76 4.42
C ILE A 589 9.00 9.79 4.29
N ASP A 590 9.86 9.90 5.29
CA ASP A 590 11.03 10.79 5.24
C ASP A 590 12.17 10.14 4.44
N GLN A 591 12.29 8.81 4.45
CA GLN A 591 13.21 8.09 3.56
C GLN A 591 12.77 8.25 2.11
N ASP A 592 11.47 8.13 1.84
CA ASP A 592 10.91 8.31 0.50
C ASP A 592 11.20 9.71 -0.04
N ASP A 593 10.98 10.77 0.76
CA ASP A 593 11.32 12.15 0.40
C ASP A 593 12.81 12.33 0.12
N MET A 594 13.64 11.86 1.04
CA MET A 594 15.09 11.98 0.92
C MET A 594 15.60 11.30 -0.35
N VAL A 595 15.11 10.10 -0.66
CA VAL A 595 15.53 9.38 -1.87
C VAL A 595 15.03 10.08 -3.13
N ALA A 596 13.79 10.57 -3.14
CA ALA A 596 13.25 11.31 -4.28
C ALA A 596 14.10 12.56 -4.58
N PHE A 597 14.33 13.38 -3.54
CA PHE A 597 15.05 14.64 -3.63
C PHE A 597 16.55 14.45 -3.93
N LEU A 598 17.24 13.61 -3.16
CA LEU A 598 18.67 13.37 -3.42
C LEU A 598 18.90 12.61 -4.73
N GLY A 599 17.94 11.81 -5.19
CA GLY A 599 17.98 11.17 -6.50
C GLY A 599 18.02 12.19 -7.64
N VAL A 600 17.11 13.18 -7.62
CA VAL A 600 17.07 14.26 -8.61
C VAL A 600 18.30 15.17 -8.49
N TYR A 601 18.67 15.58 -7.28
CA TYR A 601 19.87 16.39 -7.05
C TYR A 601 21.15 15.72 -7.57
N ASN A 602 21.36 14.44 -7.25
CA ASN A 602 22.55 13.71 -7.68
C ASN A 602 22.55 13.45 -9.20
N ALA A 603 21.38 13.20 -9.80
CA ALA A 603 21.26 13.08 -11.25
C ALA A 603 21.62 14.40 -11.94
N GLY A 604 21.13 15.52 -11.42
CA GLY A 604 21.51 16.85 -11.92
C GLY A 604 23.02 17.08 -11.87
N ARG A 605 23.68 16.72 -10.78
CA ARG A 605 25.15 16.80 -10.68
C ARG A 605 25.85 15.88 -11.69
N ALA A 606 25.39 14.64 -11.84
CA ALA A 606 25.97 13.67 -12.78
C ALA A 606 25.83 14.12 -14.24
N LEU A 607 24.77 14.86 -14.55
CA LEU A 607 24.47 15.38 -15.88
C LEU A 607 25.01 16.79 -16.12
N GLY A 608 25.83 17.34 -15.23
CA GLY A 608 26.41 18.68 -15.39
C GLY A 608 25.39 19.82 -15.25
N GLY A 609 24.27 19.59 -14.56
CA GLY A 609 23.25 20.58 -14.26
C GLY A 609 22.18 20.79 -15.35
N THR A 610 22.06 19.88 -16.33
CA THR A 610 21.04 19.99 -17.39
C THR A 610 19.62 19.85 -16.87
N ILE A 611 19.45 19.10 -15.78
CA ILE A 611 18.23 18.99 -14.97
C ILE A 611 18.61 19.06 -13.50
N GLY A 612 17.62 19.25 -12.63
CA GLY A 612 17.83 19.25 -11.19
C GLY A 612 16.53 19.51 -10.43
N GLU A 613 16.71 19.84 -9.15
CA GLU A 613 15.63 20.21 -8.25
C GLU A 613 14.93 21.50 -8.70
N ALA A 614 13.71 21.69 -8.21
CA ALA A 614 13.07 23.00 -8.27
C ALA A 614 13.98 24.07 -7.64
N PRO A 615 14.22 25.21 -8.31
CA PRO A 615 14.95 26.32 -7.71
C PRO A 615 14.32 26.73 -6.36
N PRO A 616 15.10 26.91 -5.29
CA PRO A 616 14.55 27.25 -3.97
C PRO A 616 13.54 28.41 -3.94
N PRO A 617 13.74 29.53 -4.68
CA PRO A 617 12.80 30.65 -4.67
C PRO A 617 11.39 30.35 -5.23
N ILE A 618 11.22 29.24 -5.95
CA ILE A 618 9.92 28.84 -6.50
C ILE A 618 9.30 27.66 -5.74
N ARG A 619 9.94 27.13 -4.69
CA ARG A 619 9.34 26.05 -3.90
C ARG A 619 8.17 26.60 -3.08
N ILE A 620 7.09 25.82 -2.95
CA ILE A 620 5.87 26.25 -2.24
C ILE A 620 6.12 26.50 -0.74
N ASP A 621 7.17 25.91 -0.17
CA ASP A 621 7.61 26.12 1.22
C ASP A 621 8.16 27.52 1.51
N GLN A 622 8.37 28.35 0.48
CA GLN A 622 8.67 29.78 0.63
C GLN A 622 7.46 30.60 1.09
N LEU A 623 6.26 30.02 1.09
CA LEU A 623 5.03 30.67 1.54
C LEU A 623 4.74 30.34 3.00
N SER A 624 4.30 31.36 3.75
CA SER A 624 3.64 31.19 5.05
C SER A 624 2.13 31.24 4.84
N ILE A 625 1.46 30.12 5.05
CA ILE A 625 0.02 29.95 4.79
C ILE A 625 -0.69 29.81 6.13
N GLN A 626 -1.59 30.75 6.42
CA GLN A 626 -2.28 30.85 7.71
C GLN A 626 -1.31 30.87 8.92
N GLY A 627 -0.14 31.49 8.74
CA GLY A 627 0.91 31.56 9.76
C GLY A 627 1.69 30.26 9.97
N GLN A 628 1.57 29.30 9.04
CA GLN A 628 2.31 28.03 9.04
C GLN A 628 3.22 27.95 7.82
N ASN A 629 4.46 27.51 8.01
CA ASN A 629 5.36 27.20 6.91
C ASN A 629 5.07 25.78 6.42
N LEU A 630 4.95 25.61 5.11
CA LEU A 630 4.85 24.28 4.52
C LEU A 630 6.22 23.59 4.53
N ARG A 631 6.20 22.26 4.39
CA ARG A 631 7.41 21.47 4.16
C ARG A 631 7.47 21.05 2.70
N TYR A 632 8.59 21.32 2.05
CA TYR A 632 8.84 20.80 0.70
C TYR A 632 9.35 19.36 0.76
N VAL A 633 10.42 19.08 1.50
CA VAL A 633 10.87 17.72 1.78
C VAL A 633 11.35 17.62 3.22
N GLU A 634 11.40 16.41 3.74
CA GLU A 634 11.98 16.14 5.06
C GLU A 634 12.92 14.95 4.97
N CYS A 635 14.16 15.15 5.42
CA CYS A 635 15.19 14.13 5.38
C CYS A 635 15.55 13.70 6.80
N PRO A 636 15.61 12.38 7.08
CA PRO A 636 15.94 11.90 8.41
C PRO A 636 17.38 12.26 8.79
N PRO A 637 17.68 12.45 10.09
CA PRO A 637 19.04 12.66 10.54
C PRO A 637 19.88 11.38 10.45
N ALA A 638 21.17 11.52 10.14
CA ALA A 638 22.12 10.41 10.02
C ALA A 638 21.60 9.24 9.15
N PRO A 639 20.95 9.46 7.99
CA PRO A 639 20.09 8.45 7.39
C PRO A 639 20.85 7.35 6.65
N PHE A 640 22.14 7.55 6.37
CA PHE A 640 22.93 6.60 5.60
C PHE A 640 23.57 5.52 6.48
N LEU A 641 23.74 4.33 5.90
CA LEU A 641 24.44 3.19 6.50
C LEU A 641 25.97 3.35 6.43
N ASP A 642 26.45 4.14 5.48
CA ASP A 642 27.86 4.31 5.16
C ASP A 642 28.42 5.71 5.50
N SER A 643 27.61 6.55 6.17
CA SER A 643 27.95 7.93 6.51
C SER A 643 27.25 8.38 7.79
N SER A 644 27.87 9.33 8.51
CA SER A 644 27.32 10.00 9.70
C SER A 644 26.74 11.39 9.42
N GLU A 645 26.54 11.75 8.15
CA GLU A 645 25.98 13.04 7.70
C GLU A 645 24.59 13.29 8.32
N GLN A 646 24.43 14.41 9.02
CA GLN A 646 23.20 14.69 9.79
C GLN A 646 22.09 15.34 8.98
N GLN A 647 22.44 16.14 7.98
CA GLN A 647 21.50 17.00 7.25
C GLN A 647 21.73 16.87 5.75
N PRO A 648 21.45 15.70 5.16
CA PRO A 648 21.87 15.44 3.79
C PRO A 648 21.11 16.24 2.74
N CYS A 649 20.01 16.90 3.09
CA CYS A 649 19.21 17.70 2.17
C CYS A 649 19.44 19.21 2.29
N ASP A 650 20.16 19.66 3.33
CA ASP A 650 20.37 21.09 3.56
C ASP A 650 21.26 21.70 2.47
N GLY A 651 20.86 22.89 2.00
CA GLY A 651 21.59 23.63 0.96
C GLY A 651 21.44 23.09 -0.46
N LYS A 652 20.44 22.23 -0.72
CA LYS A 652 20.17 21.61 -2.03
C LYS A 652 18.85 22.05 -2.66
#